data_AF-A0A387B979-F1
#
_entry.id   AF-A0A387B979-F1
#
_cell.length_a   1.000
_cell.length_b   1.000
_cell.length_c   1.000
_cell.angle_alpha   90.00
_cell.angle_beta   90.00
_cell.angle_gamma   90.00
#
_symmetry.space_group_name_H-M   'P 1'
#
loop_
_entity.id
_entity.type
_entity.pdbx_description
1 polymer ?
#
loop_
_entity_poly.entity_id
_entity_poly.type
_entity_poly.pdbx_seq_one_letter_code
_entity_poly.pdbx_strand_id
1 'polypeptide(L)'
;MATKKDLQEAVGFSRRRLLTAFTSGAPGGKELEPAKPLRAVIAGIGIAAAVVVAGLFYGFLRPGLPEGWQQNSLIVLKDTGGRFVAVDGTLYPVINTASARLLIESSEFRLVMTDQATISGVPVGPTIGIVGAPDDLPAVGSLQGDGWTACPAPDGTAVGIAASPLAEASDGGVVVELNDEDYVVAGDRRFAVPASARDAVLRAVGLDEARPLPVDGRWLNLFAPGDELAPLDVPDAGDEVPGTSLIVGQVVHPDGTPDDRRFLVTSDGRLAPLGELAYQLYLLGAGAVLGPAVSVSPAQLAALPTADAPAGGDWPSGTLAPLEGTACALLQHDDTGDPTTVLAAAAAAPAVALDADGVRLQPSTGALVRGGGVGSDSQGVVTIVDATGTAFPVPGADEEVLARLGYLPEHVSRVTDRWLQFLPSGPELTVAAAGSTPDTGERVVEPPSDEPTPSALAVDGRTAAADECTPGVVAFQAGTPTPLTQLQLSAASALATGQGVLVAVVDSGIDAANPQLAGAVVGGVDLVGDGTDPHGFTDVKGHGTAVAGIIAARPVEGSGIVGVAPQAELLSVRVFRGDDDRSVEAGFGPDTAKVTAGIRWAVAHGADVINLSLSQPVDDPELAAAVREAVAAGVVLVASGGNRDTAVVTTDGLRYPAAYPDVLGVAAAGLDGRVTETSIHGPQVDVSAPGADVWSTAPGAGNCQFTNATDPSSSYATGYATGAVALLRERFPEETPAQLEYRLMVSAARADPDTRDDRDGWGFIQPFEALTVLPDAGLRGPAAPEGVGAPALTPAGVELAPDAGVPPIRITRELAIGIASLSLVVVGAIVVIALGRRRPEPQPPPRTGGGLFPSTTPDPEA
;
A
#
# COMPACT_ATOMS: atom_id res chain seq x y z
N MET A 1 -17.17 -92.14 -63.11
CA MET A 1 -16.03 -92.78 -62.43
C MET A 1 -15.34 -91.72 -61.61
N ALA A 2 -14.82 -92.04 -60.41
CA ALA A 2 -14.00 -91.08 -59.66
C ALA A 2 -12.69 -90.80 -60.41
N THR A 3 -12.21 -89.56 -60.36
CA THR A 3 -10.96 -89.14 -61.01
C THR A 3 -9.74 -89.56 -60.18
N LYS A 4 -8.54 -89.51 -60.79
CA LYS A 4 -7.29 -89.72 -60.05
C LYS A 4 -7.09 -88.69 -58.92
N LYS A 5 -7.66 -87.48 -59.05
CA LYS A 5 -7.62 -86.45 -58.01
C LYS A 5 -8.45 -86.87 -56.80
N ASP A 6 -9.70 -87.30 -57.02
CA ASP A 6 -10.60 -87.73 -55.95
C ASP A 6 -10.01 -88.91 -55.15
N LEU A 7 -9.35 -89.84 -55.84
CA LEU A 7 -8.61 -90.94 -55.21
C LEU A 7 -7.42 -90.47 -54.38
N GLN A 8 -6.65 -89.48 -54.85
CA GLN A 8 -5.54 -88.90 -54.09
C GLN A 8 -6.04 -88.10 -52.87
N GLU A 9 -7.14 -87.36 -52.99
CA GLU A 9 -7.74 -86.62 -51.89
C GLU A 9 -8.35 -87.56 -50.84
N ALA A 10 -9.02 -88.64 -51.25
CA ALA A 10 -9.52 -89.68 -50.35
C ALA A 10 -8.39 -90.38 -49.57
N VAL A 11 -7.28 -90.73 -50.23
CA VAL A 11 -6.08 -91.27 -49.56
C VAL A 11 -5.45 -90.24 -48.63
N GLY A 12 -5.35 -88.98 -49.06
CA GLY A 12 -4.84 -87.88 -48.23
C GLY A 12 -5.72 -87.52 -47.03
N PHE A 13 -7.03 -87.74 -47.12
CA PHE A 13 -7.97 -87.62 -45.99
C PHE A 13 -7.82 -88.79 -45.01
N SER A 14 -7.81 -90.03 -45.52
CA SER A 14 -7.59 -91.24 -44.70
C SER A 14 -6.25 -91.18 -43.95
N ARG A 15 -5.16 -90.81 -44.62
CA ARG A 15 -3.82 -90.71 -44.02
C ARG A 15 -3.74 -89.63 -42.94
N ARG A 16 -4.41 -88.49 -43.11
CA ARG A 16 -4.53 -87.45 -42.07
C ARG A 16 -5.34 -87.95 -40.87
N ARG A 17 -6.49 -88.60 -41.11
CA ARG A 17 -7.36 -89.14 -40.04
C ARG A 17 -6.65 -90.22 -39.21
N LEU A 18 -5.85 -91.07 -39.84
CA LEU A 18 -4.99 -92.05 -39.15
C LEU A 18 -3.87 -91.38 -38.34
N LEU A 19 -3.22 -90.35 -38.88
CA LEU A 19 -2.23 -89.55 -38.15
C LEU A 19 -2.83 -88.91 -36.90
N THR A 20 -3.98 -88.23 -37.03
CA THR A 20 -4.69 -87.62 -35.89
C THR A 20 -5.03 -88.65 -34.82
N ALA A 21 -5.58 -89.81 -35.21
CA ALA A 21 -5.93 -90.89 -34.28
C ALA A 21 -4.71 -91.52 -33.57
N PHE A 22 -3.55 -91.55 -34.21
CA PHE A 22 -2.31 -92.02 -33.60
C PHE A 22 -1.70 -90.98 -32.65
N THR A 23 -1.72 -89.69 -33.02
CA THR A 23 -1.24 -88.60 -32.15
C THR A 23 -2.17 -88.28 -30.97
N SER A 24 -3.46 -88.64 -31.04
CA SER A 24 -4.43 -88.36 -29.96
C SER A 24 -4.48 -89.43 -28.87
N GLY A 25 -3.68 -90.50 -28.95
CA GLY A 25 -3.42 -91.42 -27.83
C GLY A 25 -4.63 -92.13 -27.23
N ALA A 26 -5.68 -92.43 -28.02
CA ALA A 26 -6.97 -92.90 -27.50
C ALA A 26 -7.30 -94.37 -27.90
N PRO A 27 -6.80 -95.38 -27.15
CA PRO A 27 -7.18 -96.78 -27.35
C PRO A 27 -8.52 -97.10 -26.69
N GLY A 28 -9.60 -97.11 -27.46
CA GLY A 28 -10.92 -97.58 -27.01
C GLY A 28 -12.07 -96.80 -27.63
N GLY A 29 -12.81 -97.44 -28.54
CA GLY A 29 -13.96 -96.84 -29.21
C GLY A 29 -15.13 -96.63 -28.26
N LYS A 30 -15.25 -95.42 -27.69
CA LYS A 30 -16.50 -94.87 -27.19
C LYS A 30 -16.82 -93.58 -27.93
N GLU A 31 -18.05 -93.47 -28.41
CA GLU A 31 -18.55 -92.24 -29.01
C GLU A 31 -18.68 -91.17 -27.92
N LEU A 32 -18.14 -89.98 -28.19
CA LEU A 32 -18.34 -88.82 -27.33
C LEU A 32 -19.70 -88.22 -27.65
N GLU A 33 -20.69 -88.38 -26.75
CA GLU A 33 -21.94 -87.63 -26.85
C GLU A 33 -21.64 -86.12 -26.92
N PRO A 34 -22.30 -85.35 -27.80
CA PRO A 34 -22.08 -83.91 -27.88
C PRO A 34 -22.53 -83.21 -26.59
N ALA A 35 -21.57 -82.85 -25.74
CA ALA A 35 -21.80 -82.00 -24.58
C ALA A 35 -22.39 -80.66 -25.07
N LYS A 36 -23.71 -80.49 -24.90
CA LYS A 36 -24.47 -79.38 -25.49
C LYS A 36 -23.79 -78.04 -25.16
N PRO A 37 -23.41 -77.22 -26.16
CA PRO A 37 -22.58 -76.02 -25.96
C PRO A 37 -23.29 -74.91 -25.17
N LEU A 38 -24.57 -75.12 -24.82
CA LEU A 38 -25.41 -74.23 -24.03
C LEU A 38 -24.72 -73.71 -22.75
N ARG A 39 -23.86 -74.50 -22.08
CA ARG A 39 -23.10 -74.02 -20.91
C ARG A 39 -22.03 -72.98 -21.28
N ALA A 40 -21.34 -73.14 -22.41
CA ALA A 40 -20.39 -72.15 -22.90
C ALA A 40 -21.09 -70.90 -23.46
N VAL A 41 -22.26 -71.08 -24.10
CA VAL A 41 -23.10 -69.97 -24.57
C VAL A 41 -23.67 -69.17 -23.40
N ILE A 42 -24.20 -69.81 -22.36
CA ILE A 42 -24.68 -69.13 -21.14
C ILE A 42 -23.53 -68.43 -20.41
N ALA A 43 -22.33 -69.04 -20.34
CA ALA A 43 -21.16 -68.37 -19.78
C ALA A 43 -20.74 -67.14 -20.62
N GLY A 44 -20.73 -67.24 -21.95
CA GLY A 44 -20.43 -66.13 -22.85
C GLY A 44 -21.45 -65.00 -22.76
N ILE A 45 -22.75 -65.31 -22.70
CA ILE A 45 -23.82 -64.33 -22.47
C ILE A 45 -23.70 -63.70 -21.08
N GLY A 46 -23.37 -64.48 -20.05
CA GLY A 46 -23.12 -63.97 -18.69
C GLY A 46 -21.94 -63.02 -18.62
N ILE A 47 -20.84 -63.32 -19.31
CA ILE A 47 -19.66 -62.45 -19.41
C ILE A 47 -20.00 -61.19 -20.23
N ALA A 48 -20.71 -61.32 -21.36
CA ALA A 48 -21.13 -60.18 -22.16
C ALA A 48 -22.09 -59.26 -21.37
N ALA A 49 -23.04 -59.83 -20.64
CA ALA A 49 -23.92 -59.08 -19.74
C ALA A 49 -23.14 -58.42 -18.60
N ALA A 50 -22.16 -59.10 -17.99
CA ALA A 50 -21.29 -58.51 -16.97
C ALA A 50 -20.42 -57.37 -17.51
N VAL A 51 -19.90 -57.47 -18.74
CA VAL A 51 -19.15 -56.39 -19.41
C VAL A 51 -20.06 -55.21 -19.79
N VAL A 52 -21.29 -55.46 -20.24
CA VAL A 52 -22.28 -54.40 -20.50
C VAL A 52 -22.71 -53.71 -19.20
N VAL A 53 -22.99 -54.46 -18.14
CA VAL A 53 -23.30 -53.91 -16.81
C VAL A 53 -22.11 -53.14 -16.24
N ALA A 54 -20.88 -53.65 -16.37
CA ALA A 54 -19.67 -52.93 -15.98
C ALA A 54 -19.46 -51.65 -16.80
N GLY A 55 -19.77 -51.66 -18.11
CA GLY A 55 -19.72 -50.46 -18.96
C GLY A 55 -20.79 -49.42 -18.59
N LEU A 56 -22.00 -49.86 -18.24
CA LEU A 56 -23.07 -48.99 -17.72
C LEU A 56 -22.69 -48.38 -16.37
N PHE A 57 -22.14 -49.17 -15.44
CA PHE A 57 -21.60 -48.68 -14.18
C PHE A 57 -20.39 -47.76 -14.36
N TYR A 58 -19.52 -48.02 -15.34
CA TYR A 58 -18.38 -47.15 -15.67
C TYR A 58 -18.82 -45.79 -16.21
N GLY A 59 -19.94 -45.74 -16.95
CA GLY A 59 -20.61 -44.48 -17.30
C GLY A 59 -21.13 -43.73 -16.08
N PHE A 60 -21.63 -44.45 -15.07
CA PHE A 60 -22.13 -43.89 -13.79
C PHE A 60 -21.00 -43.54 -12.79
N LEU A 61 -19.75 -43.90 -13.09
CA LEU A 61 -18.57 -43.69 -12.23
C LEU A 61 -17.65 -42.56 -12.72
N ARG A 62 -18.03 -41.81 -13.76
CA ARG A 62 -17.37 -40.54 -14.09
C ARG A 62 -17.85 -39.45 -13.12
N PRO A 63 -16.97 -38.79 -12.36
CA PRO A 63 -17.36 -37.66 -11.53
C PRO A 63 -17.69 -36.46 -12.41
N GLY A 64 -19.00 -36.24 -12.64
CA GLY A 64 -19.52 -34.96 -13.10
C GLY A 64 -19.45 -33.90 -12.00
N LEU A 65 -19.73 -32.65 -12.35
CA LEU A 65 -19.89 -31.58 -11.37
C LEU A 65 -21.12 -31.87 -10.47
N PRO A 66 -21.06 -31.54 -9.15
CA PRO A 66 -22.13 -31.83 -8.21
C PRO A 66 -23.39 -31.01 -8.51
N GLU A 67 -24.58 -31.51 -8.12
CA GLU A 67 -25.83 -30.78 -8.35
C GLU A 67 -25.79 -29.37 -7.71
N GLY A 68 -26.19 -28.36 -8.50
CA GLY A 68 -26.17 -26.96 -8.07
C GLY A 68 -24.82 -26.23 -8.26
N TRP A 69 -23.81 -26.84 -8.89
CA TRP A 69 -22.54 -26.17 -9.22
C TRP A 69 -22.68 -24.89 -10.05
N GLN A 70 -23.81 -24.73 -10.75
CA GLN A 70 -24.05 -23.70 -11.75
C GLN A 70 -24.06 -22.26 -11.19
N GLN A 71 -24.35 -22.10 -9.90
CA GLN A 71 -24.48 -20.80 -9.23
C GLN A 71 -23.51 -20.70 -8.05
N ASN A 72 -22.94 -19.51 -7.84
CA ASN A 72 -22.31 -19.08 -6.60
C ASN A 72 -21.33 -20.11 -6.02
N SER A 73 -20.55 -20.73 -6.91
CA SER A 73 -19.61 -21.80 -6.60
C SER A 73 -18.22 -21.46 -7.14
N LEU A 74 -17.20 -21.55 -6.29
CA LEU A 74 -15.80 -21.45 -6.67
C LEU A 74 -15.31 -22.84 -7.11
N ILE A 75 -15.03 -23.00 -8.40
CA ILE A 75 -14.46 -24.22 -8.95
C ILE A 75 -12.94 -24.08 -9.04
N VAL A 76 -12.21 -25.05 -8.49
CA VAL A 76 -10.73 -25.10 -8.56
C VAL A 76 -10.30 -26.42 -9.18
N LEU A 77 -9.42 -26.33 -10.17
CA LEU A 77 -8.92 -27.47 -10.93
C LEU A 77 -7.71 -28.12 -10.26
N LYS A 78 -7.84 -29.39 -9.86
CA LYS A 78 -6.77 -30.16 -9.22
C LYS A 78 -5.55 -30.36 -10.11
N ASP A 79 -5.75 -30.41 -11.43
CA ASP A 79 -4.71 -30.72 -12.41
C ASP A 79 -3.85 -29.51 -12.80
N THR A 80 -4.40 -28.29 -12.68
CA THR A 80 -3.82 -27.06 -13.25
C THR A 80 -3.79 -25.87 -12.29
N GLY A 81 -4.44 -25.95 -11.12
CA GLY A 81 -4.62 -24.84 -10.20
C GLY A 81 -5.63 -23.77 -10.64
N GLY A 82 -6.17 -23.87 -11.87
CA GLY A 82 -7.08 -22.87 -12.44
C GLY A 82 -8.35 -22.68 -11.61
N ARG A 83 -8.73 -21.41 -11.40
CA ARG A 83 -9.84 -20.97 -10.54
C ARG A 83 -10.94 -20.34 -11.39
N PHE A 84 -12.20 -20.68 -11.10
CA PHE A 84 -13.36 -20.15 -11.80
C PHE A 84 -14.50 -19.88 -10.83
N VAL A 85 -15.22 -18.78 -10.99
CA VAL A 85 -16.53 -18.56 -10.34
C VAL A 85 -17.63 -18.98 -11.32
N ALA A 86 -18.57 -19.79 -10.85
CA ALA A 86 -19.71 -20.28 -11.63
C ALA A 86 -20.95 -19.42 -11.41
N VAL A 87 -21.49 -18.83 -12.48
CA VAL A 87 -22.74 -18.05 -12.48
C VAL A 87 -23.59 -18.46 -13.68
N ASP A 88 -24.86 -18.78 -13.46
CA ASP A 88 -25.84 -19.25 -14.44
C ASP A 88 -25.33 -20.41 -15.35
N GLY A 89 -24.43 -21.25 -14.81
CA GLY A 89 -23.80 -22.36 -15.53
C GLY A 89 -22.66 -21.97 -16.47
N THR A 90 -22.18 -20.73 -16.41
CA THR A 90 -20.97 -20.24 -17.10
C THR A 90 -19.83 -20.11 -16.10
N LEU A 91 -18.61 -20.48 -16.51
CA LEU A 91 -17.40 -20.38 -15.68
C LEU A 91 -16.58 -19.15 -16.04
N TYR A 92 -16.41 -18.22 -15.11
CA TYR A 92 -15.57 -17.03 -15.29
C TYR A 92 -14.21 -17.31 -14.63
N PRO A 93 -13.08 -17.32 -15.37
CA PRO A 93 -11.76 -17.44 -14.77
C PRO A 93 -11.52 -16.30 -13.76
N VAL A 94 -10.95 -16.58 -12.59
CA VAL A 94 -10.69 -15.53 -11.58
C VAL A 94 -9.22 -15.49 -11.20
N ILE A 95 -8.65 -14.29 -11.17
CA ILE A 95 -7.21 -14.07 -10.92
C ILE A 95 -6.79 -14.61 -9.54
N ASN A 96 -7.48 -14.22 -8.46
CA ASN A 96 -7.12 -14.57 -7.08
C ASN A 96 -8.32 -15.01 -6.23
N THR A 97 -8.01 -15.68 -5.12
CA THR A 97 -9.01 -16.17 -4.16
C THR A 97 -9.82 -15.04 -3.50
N ALA A 98 -9.22 -13.87 -3.23
CA ALA A 98 -9.95 -12.74 -2.64
C ALA A 98 -11.09 -12.24 -3.56
N SER A 99 -10.82 -12.05 -4.85
CA SER A 99 -11.86 -11.67 -5.83
C SER A 99 -12.96 -12.73 -5.93
N ALA A 100 -12.58 -14.01 -5.95
CA ALA A 100 -13.54 -15.11 -6.01
C ALA A 100 -14.43 -15.21 -4.76
N ARG A 101 -13.94 -14.77 -3.60
CA ARG A 101 -14.73 -14.64 -2.36
C ARG A 101 -15.68 -13.44 -2.42
N LEU A 102 -15.18 -12.24 -2.75
CA LEU A 102 -15.99 -11.02 -2.85
C LEU A 102 -17.19 -11.14 -3.80
N LEU A 103 -17.04 -11.93 -4.87
CA LEU A 103 -18.07 -12.19 -5.88
C LEU A 103 -19.24 -13.05 -5.40
N ILE A 104 -19.04 -13.91 -4.41
CA ILE A 104 -20.02 -14.92 -4.00
C ILE A 104 -20.61 -14.54 -2.64
N GLU A 105 -21.94 -14.50 -2.53
CA GLU A 105 -22.63 -14.25 -1.26
C GLU A 105 -22.19 -15.25 -0.18
N SER A 106 -21.94 -14.75 1.04
CA SER A 106 -21.32 -15.53 2.12
C SER A 106 -22.10 -16.81 2.45
N SER A 107 -23.44 -16.71 2.41
CA SER A 107 -24.37 -17.80 2.70
C SER A 107 -24.46 -18.88 1.62
N GLU A 108 -24.01 -18.60 0.39
CA GLU A 108 -24.11 -19.53 -0.75
C GLU A 108 -22.77 -20.16 -1.17
N PHE A 109 -21.65 -19.68 -0.60
CA PHE A 109 -20.29 -20.05 -0.99
C PHE A 109 -20.01 -21.56 -0.96
N ARG A 110 -19.70 -22.12 -2.14
CA ARG A 110 -19.41 -23.56 -2.31
C ARG A 110 -18.13 -23.78 -3.13
N LEU A 111 -17.13 -24.39 -2.49
CA LEU A 111 -15.87 -24.79 -3.12
C LEU A 111 -16.00 -26.17 -3.79
N VAL A 112 -15.72 -26.25 -5.10
CA VAL A 112 -15.81 -27.48 -5.91
C VAL A 112 -14.44 -27.84 -6.49
N MET A 113 -13.75 -28.80 -5.87
CA MET A 113 -12.45 -29.31 -6.33
C MET A 113 -12.65 -30.35 -7.45
N THR A 114 -12.35 -30.02 -8.70
CA THR A 114 -12.64 -30.87 -9.87
C THR A 114 -11.44 -30.99 -10.83
N ASP A 115 -11.60 -31.79 -11.89
CA ASP A 115 -10.52 -32.13 -12.83
C ASP A 115 -10.81 -31.43 -14.18
N GLN A 116 -9.78 -31.07 -14.94
CA GLN A 116 -9.91 -30.28 -16.20
C GLN A 116 -10.82 -30.98 -17.23
N ALA A 117 -10.86 -32.32 -17.21
CA ALA A 117 -11.70 -33.15 -18.06
C ALA A 117 -13.19 -33.19 -17.62
N THR A 118 -13.52 -32.74 -16.40
CA THR A 118 -14.90 -32.69 -15.90
C THR A 118 -15.61 -31.39 -16.29
N ILE A 119 -14.88 -30.28 -16.49
CA ILE A 119 -15.43 -29.02 -17.00
C ILE A 119 -15.39 -28.91 -18.55
N SER A 120 -14.88 -29.92 -19.27
CA SER A 120 -14.70 -29.82 -20.72
C SER A 120 -16.05 -29.74 -21.45
N GLY A 121 -16.34 -28.59 -22.07
CA GLY A 121 -17.61 -28.31 -22.75
C GLY A 121 -18.60 -27.46 -21.96
N VAL A 122 -18.24 -27.03 -20.74
CA VAL A 122 -18.96 -25.95 -20.03
C VAL A 122 -18.60 -24.60 -20.68
N PRO A 123 -19.56 -23.65 -20.82
CA PRO A 123 -19.25 -22.29 -21.28
C PRO A 123 -18.25 -21.59 -20.36
N VAL A 124 -17.30 -20.86 -20.96
CA VAL A 124 -16.30 -20.06 -20.24
C VAL A 124 -16.47 -18.59 -20.61
N GLY A 125 -16.61 -17.74 -19.61
CA GLY A 125 -16.69 -16.28 -19.75
C GLY A 125 -15.32 -15.62 -19.82
N PRO A 126 -15.27 -14.27 -19.89
CA PRO A 126 -14.01 -13.54 -19.74
C PRO A 126 -13.46 -13.69 -18.31
N THR A 127 -12.15 -13.50 -18.16
CA THR A 127 -11.48 -13.42 -16.84
C THR A 127 -12.03 -12.24 -16.05
N ILE A 128 -12.22 -12.39 -14.74
CA ILE A 128 -12.64 -11.34 -13.81
C ILE A 128 -11.73 -11.28 -12.57
N GLY A 129 -11.75 -10.17 -11.85
CA GLY A 129 -11.06 -10.02 -10.57
C GLY A 129 -10.02 -8.89 -10.49
N ILE A 130 -9.69 -8.52 -9.26
CA ILE A 130 -8.83 -7.40 -8.89
C ILE A 130 -7.36 -7.79 -9.12
N VAL A 131 -6.67 -7.09 -10.01
CA VAL A 131 -5.23 -7.27 -10.23
C VAL A 131 -4.46 -6.82 -8.97
N GLY A 132 -3.52 -7.63 -8.48
CA GLY A 132 -2.73 -7.33 -7.28
C GLY A 132 -3.37 -7.70 -5.94
N ALA A 133 -4.67 -8.02 -5.88
CA ALA A 133 -5.32 -8.48 -4.66
C ALA A 133 -4.79 -9.86 -4.19
N PRO A 134 -4.80 -10.15 -2.87
CA PRO A 134 -4.07 -11.28 -2.31
C PRO A 134 -4.73 -12.62 -2.65
N ASP A 135 -3.90 -13.63 -2.85
CA ASP A 135 -4.33 -14.95 -3.30
C ASP A 135 -4.53 -15.95 -2.15
N ASP A 136 -3.94 -15.65 -0.99
CA ASP A 136 -4.24 -16.25 0.31
C ASP A 136 -4.65 -15.14 1.28
N LEU A 137 -5.65 -15.41 2.12
CA LEU A 137 -6.22 -14.44 3.05
C LEU A 137 -5.95 -14.92 4.49
N PRO A 138 -5.40 -14.07 5.38
CA PRO A 138 -5.06 -14.45 6.75
C PRO A 138 -6.18 -15.25 7.45
N ALA A 139 -5.85 -16.43 7.96
CA ALA A 139 -6.80 -17.24 8.70
C ALA A 139 -7.19 -16.52 10.00
N VAL A 140 -8.45 -16.63 10.44
CA VAL A 140 -8.95 -15.95 11.66
C VAL A 140 -8.05 -16.20 12.88
N GLY A 141 -7.63 -17.45 13.11
CA GLY A 141 -6.71 -17.83 14.20
C GLY A 141 -5.24 -17.41 14.01
N SER A 142 -4.96 -16.56 13.02
CA SER A 142 -3.64 -15.96 12.74
C SER A 142 -3.66 -14.44 12.63
N LEU A 143 -4.83 -13.80 12.79
CA LEU A 143 -4.97 -12.34 12.83
C LEU A 143 -4.34 -11.76 14.10
N GLN A 144 -3.47 -10.74 13.96
CA GLN A 144 -2.89 -10.02 15.10
C GLN A 144 -3.43 -8.58 15.18
N GLY A 145 -4.24 -8.31 16.21
CA GLY A 145 -4.59 -6.95 16.61
C GLY A 145 -3.51 -6.28 17.47
N ASP A 146 -2.79 -7.09 18.26
CA ASP A 146 -1.76 -6.66 19.20
C ASP A 146 -0.36 -7.14 18.78
N GLY A 147 0.68 -6.68 19.47
CA GLY A 147 2.03 -7.19 19.29
C GLY A 147 2.73 -6.70 18.03
N TRP A 148 2.14 -5.72 17.35
CA TRP A 148 2.84 -4.95 16.33
C TRP A 148 4.00 -4.21 16.99
N THR A 149 5.19 -4.34 16.43
CA THR A 149 6.42 -3.73 16.95
C THR A 149 7.11 -2.96 15.85
N ALA A 150 7.64 -1.78 16.18
CA ALA A 150 8.43 -0.96 15.27
C ALA A 150 9.74 -0.55 15.97
N CYS A 151 10.88 -0.96 15.45
CA CYS A 151 12.19 -0.74 16.06
C CYS A 151 13.09 0.06 15.10
N PRO A 152 13.73 1.16 15.51
CA PRO A 152 14.66 1.89 14.67
C PRO A 152 15.86 1.01 14.26
N ALA A 153 16.32 1.20 13.03
CA ALA A 153 17.41 0.47 12.40
C ALA A 153 18.33 1.48 11.68
N PRO A 154 19.57 1.10 11.32
CA PRO A 154 20.53 2.03 10.68
C PRO A 154 20.04 2.67 9.38
N ASP A 155 19.09 2.03 8.70
CA ASP A 155 18.57 2.41 7.38
C ASP A 155 17.05 2.70 7.40
N GLY A 156 16.45 2.94 8.58
CA GLY A 156 15.01 3.24 8.75
C GLY A 156 14.35 2.53 9.94
N THR A 157 13.18 1.90 9.75
CA THR A 157 12.41 1.28 10.85
C THR A 157 11.95 -0.14 10.50
N ALA A 158 12.32 -1.12 11.33
CA ALA A 158 11.89 -2.51 11.19
C ALA A 158 10.55 -2.75 11.89
N VAL A 159 9.59 -3.37 11.19
CA VAL A 159 8.22 -3.59 11.67
C VAL A 159 7.85 -5.08 11.67
N GLY A 160 7.27 -5.57 12.76
CA GLY A 160 6.87 -6.97 12.92
C GLY A 160 5.47 -7.11 13.51
N ILE A 161 4.64 -7.96 12.90
CA ILE A 161 3.22 -8.21 13.28
C ILE A 161 3.09 -9.67 13.70
N ALA A 162 3.35 -9.95 14.99
CA ALA A 162 3.54 -11.31 15.49
C ALA A 162 2.81 -11.60 16.80
N ALA A 163 2.25 -12.81 16.91
CA ALA A 163 1.61 -13.34 18.15
C ALA A 163 2.57 -13.48 19.35
N SER A 164 3.86 -13.24 19.15
CA SER A 164 4.84 -12.98 20.21
C SER A 164 5.63 -11.74 19.78
N PRO A 165 5.48 -10.59 20.45
CA PRO A 165 6.12 -9.35 20.04
C PRO A 165 7.64 -9.45 20.06
N LEU A 166 8.32 -8.63 19.23
CA LEU A 166 9.78 -8.57 19.19
C LEU A 166 10.41 -7.81 20.37
N ALA A 167 9.59 -7.05 21.11
CA ALA A 167 9.98 -6.17 22.19
C ALA A 167 8.93 -6.22 23.31
N GLU A 168 9.37 -6.12 24.56
CA GLU A 168 8.50 -6.06 25.75
C GLU A 168 8.40 -4.62 26.26
N ALA A 169 7.22 -4.20 26.72
CA ALA A 169 6.98 -2.84 27.22
C ALA A 169 7.92 -2.47 28.37
N SER A 170 8.31 -1.20 28.48
CA SER A 170 9.30 -0.74 29.45
C SER A 170 8.94 0.59 30.12
N ASP A 171 9.13 0.64 31.45
CA ASP A 171 9.02 1.84 32.28
C ASP A 171 10.26 2.78 32.15
N GLY A 172 11.20 2.44 31.27
CA GLY A 172 12.42 3.22 31.02
C GLY A 172 12.20 4.45 30.14
N GLY A 173 13.30 5.15 29.86
CA GLY A 173 13.35 6.28 28.93
C GLY A 173 14.46 6.12 27.89
N VAL A 174 14.20 6.59 26.67
CA VAL A 174 15.20 6.70 25.61
C VAL A 174 15.27 8.13 25.08
N VAL A 175 16.48 8.62 24.83
CA VAL A 175 16.72 9.88 24.11
C VAL A 175 16.83 9.54 22.63
N VAL A 176 16.07 10.24 21.79
CA VAL A 176 16.05 10.03 20.34
C VAL A 176 16.25 11.35 19.60
N GLU A 177 16.94 11.28 18.47
CA GLU A 177 17.36 12.43 17.67
C GLU A 177 16.59 12.44 16.34
N LEU A 178 16.03 13.60 15.97
CA LEU A 178 15.40 13.85 14.68
C LEU A 178 15.76 15.27 14.23
N ASN A 179 16.44 15.42 13.08
CA ASN A 179 16.81 16.71 12.51
C ASN A 179 17.58 17.66 13.48
N ASP A 180 18.57 17.12 14.19
CA ASP A 180 19.35 17.80 15.26
C ASP A 180 18.52 18.23 16.50
N GLU A 181 17.24 17.86 16.60
CA GLU A 181 16.41 18.02 17.80
C GLU A 181 16.37 16.73 18.64
N ASP A 182 16.53 16.86 19.96
CA ASP A 182 16.41 15.76 20.91
C ASP A 182 14.99 15.64 21.48
N TYR A 183 14.52 14.40 21.61
CA TYR A 183 13.26 14.04 22.23
C TYR A 183 13.50 12.94 23.29
N VAL A 184 12.78 12.98 24.41
CA VAL A 184 12.67 11.83 25.32
C VAL A 184 11.40 11.07 24.99
N VAL A 185 11.51 9.77 24.77
CA VAL A 185 10.35 8.86 24.70
C VAL A 185 10.27 8.05 25.98
N ALA A 186 9.08 7.98 26.58
CA ALA A 186 8.79 7.23 27.81
C ALA A 186 7.29 6.92 27.89
N GLY A 187 6.93 5.68 28.29
CA GLY A 187 5.54 5.26 28.32
C GLY A 187 4.87 5.37 26.95
N ASP A 188 3.72 6.04 26.86
CA ASP A 188 2.98 6.30 25.62
C ASP A 188 3.43 7.56 24.87
N ARG A 189 4.38 8.33 25.41
CA ARG A 189 4.65 9.72 25.02
C ARG A 189 6.05 10.02 24.55
N ARG A 190 6.13 11.06 23.73
CA ARG A 190 7.34 11.76 23.32
C ARG A 190 7.30 13.23 23.77
N PHE A 191 8.38 13.67 24.40
CA PHE A 191 8.53 15.02 24.93
C PHE A 191 9.75 15.67 24.27
N ALA A 192 9.62 16.89 23.76
CA ALA A 192 10.75 17.64 23.20
C ALA A 192 11.74 18.03 24.31
N VAL A 193 13.03 18.19 23.96
CA VAL A 193 14.08 18.67 24.87
C VAL A 193 14.68 19.96 24.32
N PRO A 194 14.54 21.11 25.02
CA PRO A 194 15.02 22.38 24.50
C PRO A 194 16.55 22.42 24.44
N ALA A 195 17.09 22.61 23.23
CA ALA A 195 18.55 22.60 22.97
C ALA A 195 19.35 23.58 23.85
N SER A 196 18.72 24.65 24.33
CA SER A 196 19.31 25.64 25.25
C SER A 196 19.56 25.11 26.67
N ALA A 197 18.83 24.07 27.12
CA ALA A 197 18.90 23.50 28.46
C ALA A 197 19.17 21.98 28.47
N ARG A 198 19.26 21.34 27.29
CA ARG A 198 19.50 19.90 27.03
C ARG A 198 20.21 19.13 28.15
N ASP A 199 21.49 19.42 28.40
CA ASP A 199 22.33 18.65 29.33
C ASP A 199 21.93 18.82 30.81
N ALA A 200 21.15 19.85 31.14
CA ALA A 200 20.54 20.04 32.45
C ALA A 200 19.19 19.30 32.54
N VAL A 201 18.37 19.38 31.49
CA VAL A 201 17.11 18.64 31.36
C VAL A 201 17.35 17.13 31.42
N LEU A 202 18.22 16.58 30.58
CA LEU A 202 18.50 15.14 30.57
C LEU A 202 19.04 14.65 31.93
N ARG A 203 19.78 15.49 32.66
CA ARG A 203 20.22 15.22 34.04
C ARG A 203 19.09 15.23 35.06
N ALA A 204 18.11 16.13 34.91
CA ALA A 204 16.89 16.15 35.72
C ALA A 204 15.98 14.94 35.42
N VAL A 205 15.95 14.49 34.16
CA VAL A 205 15.20 13.31 33.69
C VAL A 205 15.85 12.00 34.15
N GLY A 206 17.18 11.93 34.27
CA GLY A 206 17.94 10.72 34.62
C GLY A 206 18.67 10.05 33.43
N LEU A 207 18.77 10.75 32.31
CA LEU A 207 19.26 10.25 31.02
C LEU A 207 20.53 10.98 30.52
N ASP A 208 21.31 11.64 31.39
CA ASP A 208 22.49 12.41 30.94
C ASP A 208 23.69 11.58 30.47
N GLU A 209 23.72 10.27 30.77
CA GLU A 209 24.66 9.32 30.14
C GLU A 209 24.06 8.61 28.90
N ALA A 210 22.78 8.84 28.58
CA ALA A 210 22.15 8.26 27.41
C ALA A 210 22.68 8.92 26.13
N ARG A 211 22.85 8.11 25.08
CA ARG A 211 23.17 8.60 23.74
C ARG A 211 21.86 8.76 22.96
N PRO A 212 21.66 9.88 22.25
CA PRO A 212 20.57 9.98 21.31
C PRO A 212 20.63 8.84 20.28
N LEU A 213 19.48 8.21 20.05
CA LEU A 213 19.26 7.24 18.99
C LEU A 213 18.63 7.99 17.80
N PRO A 214 19.28 8.08 16.63
CA PRO A 214 18.65 8.62 15.44
C PRO A 214 17.41 7.80 15.07
N VAL A 215 16.29 8.47 14.83
CA VAL A 215 15.01 7.85 14.44
C VAL A 215 14.38 8.57 13.26
N ASP A 216 13.55 7.86 12.50
CA ASP A 216 12.72 8.50 11.47
C ASP A 216 11.45 9.13 12.07
N GLY A 217 10.89 10.11 11.36
CA GLY A 217 9.68 10.82 11.79
C GLY A 217 8.41 9.95 11.83
N ARG A 218 8.36 8.81 11.13
CA ARG A 218 7.23 7.86 11.22
C ARG A 218 7.27 7.17 12.59
N TRP A 219 8.46 6.71 13.01
CA TRP A 219 8.66 6.06 14.31
C TRP A 219 8.38 7.00 15.47
N LEU A 220 8.97 8.21 15.46
CA LEU A 220 8.74 9.18 16.53
C LEU A 220 7.26 9.56 16.66
N ASN A 221 6.53 9.64 15.55
CA ASN A 221 5.09 9.91 15.58
C ASN A 221 4.23 8.73 16.02
N LEU A 222 4.73 7.52 16.24
CA LEU A 222 3.91 6.44 16.82
C LEU A 222 3.42 6.78 18.25
N PHE A 223 4.17 7.60 18.97
CA PHE A 223 3.89 8.05 20.34
C PHE A 223 3.00 9.31 20.38
N ALA A 224 2.32 9.54 21.50
CA ALA A 224 1.59 10.79 21.73
C ALA A 224 2.58 11.95 22.00
N PRO A 225 2.32 13.17 21.50
CA PRO A 225 3.04 14.35 21.99
C PRO A 225 2.68 14.61 23.46
N GLY A 226 3.68 14.97 24.26
CA GLY A 226 3.49 15.57 25.58
C GLY A 226 4.19 16.93 25.72
N ASP A 227 4.02 17.58 26.87
CA ASP A 227 4.61 18.88 27.17
C ASP A 227 6.15 18.84 27.06
N GLU A 228 6.77 19.87 26.48
CA GLU A 228 8.25 19.97 26.38
C GLU A 228 8.89 19.81 27.77
N LEU A 229 9.95 19.00 27.88
CA LEU A 229 10.71 18.82 29.12
C LEU A 229 11.64 20.03 29.35
N ALA A 230 11.05 21.18 29.64
CA ALA A 230 11.76 22.42 29.91
C ALA A 230 12.02 22.63 31.41
N PRO A 231 13.00 23.48 31.79
CA PRO A 231 13.05 24.06 33.13
C PRO A 231 11.70 24.72 33.49
N LEU A 232 11.13 24.40 34.66
CA LEU A 232 9.76 24.81 34.98
C LEU A 232 9.73 26.28 35.44
N ASP A 233 9.34 27.15 34.50
CA ASP A 233 8.98 28.54 34.77
C ASP A 233 7.57 28.64 35.39
N VAL A 234 7.39 29.63 36.27
CA VAL A 234 6.12 29.86 36.97
C VAL A 234 5.72 31.33 36.81
N PRO A 235 4.53 31.64 36.24
CA PRO A 235 4.02 33.01 36.18
C PRO A 235 3.93 33.66 37.55
N ASP A 236 4.20 34.96 37.62
CA ASP A 236 4.14 35.80 38.82
C ASP A 236 5.04 35.31 39.99
N ALA A 237 6.04 34.47 39.71
CA ALA A 237 6.97 33.90 40.68
C ALA A 237 7.61 34.96 41.60
N GLY A 238 7.34 34.85 42.90
CA GLY A 238 7.82 35.75 43.95
C GLY A 238 6.78 36.68 44.57
N ASP A 239 5.59 36.84 43.96
CA ASP A 239 4.52 37.69 44.51
C ASP A 239 3.87 37.09 45.78
N GLU A 240 3.32 37.94 46.66
CA GLU A 240 2.66 37.49 47.91
C GLU A 240 1.29 36.86 47.65
N VAL A 241 1.06 35.63 48.15
CA VAL A 241 -0.26 34.97 48.03
C VAL A 241 -1.25 35.53 49.06
N PRO A 242 -2.37 36.16 48.64
CA PRO A 242 -3.26 36.90 49.53
C PRO A 242 -3.80 36.08 50.72
N GLY A 243 -3.61 36.61 51.93
CA GLY A 243 -4.08 35.97 53.17
C GLY A 243 -3.17 34.88 53.74
N THR A 244 -2.00 34.65 53.13
CA THR A 244 -0.99 33.68 53.59
C THR A 244 0.33 34.38 53.96
N SER A 245 1.37 33.59 54.26
CA SER A 245 2.78 34.03 54.25
C SER A 245 3.61 33.23 53.24
N LEU A 246 2.98 32.75 52.16
CA LEU A 246 3.61 32.04 51.06
C LEU A 246 3.73 32.99 49.86
N ILE A 247 4.65 32.68 48.95
CA ILE A 247 4.82 33.41 47.69
C ILE A 247 4.52 32.50 46.49
N VAL A 248 4.09 33.11 45.39
CA VAL A 248 3.81 32.42 44.13
C VAL A 248 5.09 31.75 43.61
N GLY A 249 4.96 30.53 43.10
CA GLY A 249 6.08 29.70 42.65
C GLY A 249 6.86 29.02 43.78
N GLN A 250 6.55 29.29 45.06
CA GLN A 250 7.20 28.58 46.16
C GLN A 250 6.78 27.10 46.16
N VAL A 251 7.75 26.18 46.26
CA VAL A 251 7.45 24.78 46.57
C VAL A 251 7.40 24.58 48.09
N VAL A 252 6.33 23.94 48.56
CA VAL A 252 6.10 23.66 49.99
C VAL A 252 5.92 22.18 50.25
N HIS A 253 6.39 21.74 51.43
CA HIS A 253 6.31 20.36 51.93
C HIS A 253 5.58 20.37 53.29
N PRO A 254 4.51 19.56 53.51
CA PRO A 254 3.80 19.53 54.78
C PRO A 254 4.60 18.79 55.89
N ASP A 255 4.87 19.48 57.01
CA ASP A 255 5.66 18.93 58.14
C ASP A 255 5.19 17.53 58.56
N GLY A 256 6.11 16.56 58.55
CA GLY A 256 5.84 15.18 58.99
C GLY A 256 5.16 14.29 57.95
N THR A 257 5.09 14.73 56.69
CA THR A 257 4.84 13.84 55.54
C THR A 257 6.18 13.38 54.92
N PRO A 258 6.21 12.48 53.92
CA PRO A 258 7.44 12.12 53.22
C PRO A 258 7.97 13.23 52.30
N ASP A 259 9.29 13.28 52.08
CA ASP A 259 9.99 14.38 51.38
C ASP A 259 9.67 14.48 49.87
N ASP A 260 9.03 13.46 49.29
CA ASP A 260 8.47 13.45 47.93
C ASP A 260 7.14 14.22 47.82
N ARG A 261 6.42 14.41 48.93
CA ARG A 261 5.12 15.07 48.96
C ARG A 261 5.27 16.59 48.93
N ARG A 262 5.40 17.12 47.71
CA ARG A 262 5.63 18.54 47.41
C ARG A 262 4.42 19.16 46.73
N PHE A 263 4.21 20.45 46.95
CA PHE A 263 3.20 21.25 46.28
C PHE A 263 3.81 22.56 45.78
N LEU A 264 3.52 22.94 44.54
CA LEU A 264 3.80 24.28 44.02
C LEU A 264 2.67 25.22 44.43
N VAL A 265 3.01 26.41 44.92
CA VAL A 265 2.06 27.49 45.22
C VAL A 265 1.75 28.29 43.95
N THR A 266 0.49 28.31 43.52
CA THR A 266 0.04 28.99 42.29
C THR A 266 -0.34 30.47 42.52
N SER A 267 -0.41 31.26 41.44
CA SER A 267 -0.78 32.69 41.51
C SER A 267 -2.23 32.94 41.95
N ASP A 268 -3.13 31.97 41.76
CA ASP A 268 -4.51 32.01 42.30
C ASP A 268 -4.62 31.48 43.76
N GLY A 269 -3.48 31.20 44.41
CA GLY A 269 -3.42 30.83 45.83
C GLY A 269 -3.79 29.38 46.12
N ARG A 270 -3.46 28.46 45.22
CA ARG A 270 -3.71 27.02 45.36
C ARG A 270 -2.41 26.23 45.51
N LEU A 271 -2.55 24.96 45.87
CA LEU A 271 -1.47 23.99 46.01
C LEU A 271 -1.57 22.94 44.90
N ALA A 272 -0.71 23.04 43.90
CA ALA A 272 -0.64 22.09 42.79
C ALA A 272 0.36 20.96 43.14
N PRO A 273 -0.01 19.66 43.06
CA PRO A 273 0.88 18.56 43.46
C PRO A 273 2.06 18.42 42.49
N LEU A 274 3.29 18.44 43.00
CA LEU A 274 4.50 18.46 42.18
C LEU A 274 5.26 17.11 42.27
N GLY A 275 5.36 16.41 41.15
CA GLY A 275 6.10 15.14 41.03
C GLY A 275 7.62 15.28 41.17
N GLU A 276 8.33 14.15 41.20
CA GLU A 276 9.79 14.17 41.40
C GLU A 276 10.52 14.82 40.22
N LEU A 277 10.21 14.40 38.98
CA LEU A 277 10.80 15.00 37.77
C LEU A 277 10.44 16.48 37.63
N ALA A 278 9.16 16.82 37.81
CA ALA A 278 8.70 18.21 37.77
C ALA A 278 9.38 19.09 38.84
N TYR A 279 9.76 18.53 39.99
CA TYR A 279 10.57 19.23 41.00
C TYR A 279 12.04 19.40 40.58
N GLN A 280 12.66 18.41 39.92
CA GLN A 280 14.01 18.57 39.36
C GLN A 280 14.03 19.66 38.28
N LEU A 281 13.02 19.70 37.39
CA LEU A 281 12.87 20.74 36.37
C LEU A 281 12.53 22.11 36.99
N TYR A 282 11.77 22.17 38.08
CA TYR A 282 11.59 23.39 38.89
C TYR A 282 12.90 23.91 39.47
N LEU A 283 13.80 23.05 39.96
CA LEU A 283 15.11 23.49 40.47
C LEU A 283 16.03 24.06 39.38
N LEU A 284 15.77 23.78 38.10
CA LEU A 284 16.43 24.42 36.96
C LEU A 284 15.76 25.76 36.57
N GLY A 285 14.43 25.84 36.68
CA GLY A 285 13.60 27.01 36.37
C GLY A 285 13.39 27.93 37.58
N ALA A 286 12.14 28.18 37.96
CA ALA A 286 11.78 29.13 39.02
C ALA A 286 12.47 28.86 40.39
N GLY A 287 12.77 27.60 40.70
CA GLY A 287 13.49 27.17 41.89
C GLY A 287 14.96 27.61 41.93
N ALA A 288 15.57 27.97 40.80
CA ALA A 288 16.90 28.58 40.78
C ALA A 288 16.90 30.00 41.39
N VAL A 289 15.74 30.66 41.44
CA VAL A 289 15.54 31.99 42.04
C VAL A 289 14.87 31.89 43.42
N LEU A 290 13.79 31.11 43.53
CA LEU A 290 12.99 30.98 44.76
C LEU A 290 13.56 29.98 45.77
N GLY A 291 14.44 29.09 45.34
CA GLY A 291 15.07 28.06 46.16
C GLY A 291 14.28 26.73 46.26
N PRO A 292 14.82 25.78 47.04
CA PRO A 292 14.24 24.45 47.21
C PRO A 292 12.97 24.44 48.06
N ALA A 293 12.30 23.28 48.12
CA ALA A 293 11.08 23.08 48.89
C ALA A 293 11.23 23.49 50.37
N VAL A 294 10.24 24.21 50.90
CA VAL A 294 10.20 24.71 52.29
C VAL A 294 9.24 23.88 53.13
N SER A 295 9.67 23.47 54.33
CA SER A 295 8.81 22.77 55.31
C SER A 295 7.78 23.73 55.91
N VAL A 296 6.50 23.38 55.84
CA VAL A 296 5.37 24.21 56.28
C VAL A 296 4.38 23.37 57.10
N SER A 297 3.90 23.93 58.21
CA SER A 297 2.96 23.22 59.07
C SER A 297 1.63 22.92 58.36
N PRO A 298 1.04 21.71 58.52
CA PRO A 298 -0.23 21.36 57.88
C PRO A 298 -1.38 22.33 58.21
N ALA A 299 -1.35 23.01 59.36
CA ALA A 299 -2.34 24.01 59.75
C ALA A 299 -2.31 25.29 58.89
N GLN A 300 -1.15 25.63 58.33
CA GLN A 300 -0.97 26.77 57.42
C GLN A 300 -1.42 26.44 55.99
N LEU A 301 -1.28 25.18 55.57
CA LEU A 301 -1.74 24.70 54.26
C LEU A 301 -3.24 24.38 54.22
N ALA A 302 -3.85 24.05 55.36
CA ALA A 302 -5.26 23.61 55.47
C ALA A 302 -6.33 24.63 55.02
N ALA A 303 -5.96 25.87 54.74
CA ALA A 303 -6.86 26.90 54.22
C ALA A 303 -6.82 27.05 52.69
N LEU A 304 -5.86 26.40 52.00
CA LEU A 304 -5.63 26.57 50.56
C LEU A 304 -6.30 25.45 49.76
N PRO A 305 -6.94 25.74 48.61
CA PRO A 305 -7.45 24.70 47.72
C PRO A 305 -6.28 23.95 47.05
N THR A 306 -6.46 22.66 46.78
CA THR A 306 -5.57 21.95 45.84
C THR A 306 -5.94 22.33 44.41
N ALA A 307 -4.95 22.63 43.57
CA ALA A 307 -5.13 22.63 42.12
C ALA A 307 -4.90 21.21 41.56
N ASP A 308 -5.22 21.02 40.29
CA ASP A 308 -4.67 19.91 39.50
C ASP A 308 -3.16 20.14 39.27
N ALA A 309 -2.48 19.26 38.53
CA ALA A 309 -1.02 19.30 38.40
C ALA A 309 -0.51 20.66 37.84
N PRO A 310 0.66 21.15 38.31
CA PRO A 310 1.30 22.33 37.74
C PRO A 310 1.84 22.03 36.33
N ALA A 311 2.30 23.07 35.61
CA ALA A 311 2.76 22.95 34.22
C ALA A 311 3.87 21.90 34.04
N GLY A 312 3.90 21.28 32.84
CA GLY A 312 4.51 19.97 32.62
C GLY A 312 3.53 18.84 32.93
N GLY A 313 2.29 18.97 32.42
CA GLY A 313 1.10 18.31 32.97
C GLY A 313 1.02 16.79 32.71
N ASP A 314 1.73 16.29 31.70
CA ASP A 314 1.81 14.88 31.33
C ASP A 314 3.24 14.30 31.37
N TRP A 315 4.18 15.04 31.98
CA TRP A 315 5.55 14.54 32.23
C TRP A 315 5.55 13.28 33.10
N PRO A 316 6.58 12.41 32.96
CA PRO A 316 6.80 11.29 33.88
C PRO A 316 6.80 11.72 35.35
N SER A 317 6.17 10.93 36.21
CA SER A 317 6.00 11.27 37.65
C SER A 317 7.32 11.26 38.45
N GLY A 318 8.37 10.66 37.91
CA GLY A 318 9.72 10.64 38.46
C GLY A 318 10.79 10.42 37.39
N THR A 319 12.05 10.34 37.83
CA THR A 319 13.21 10.15 36.95
C THR A 319 13.16 8.81 36.22
N LEU A 320 13.52 8.81 34.94
CA LEU A 320 13.57 7.63 34.08
C LEU A 320 14.92 6.92 34.21
N ALA A 321 14.90 5.59 34.16
CA ALA A 321 16.11 4.80 33.92
C ALA A 321 16.38 4.73 32.40
N PRO A 322 17.65 4.81 31.94
CA PRO A 322 17.99 4.55 30.54
C PRO A 322 17.52 3.17 30.08
N LEU A 323 16.90 3.11 28.90
CA LEU A 323 16.37 1.87 28.33
C LEU A 323 17.48 0.83 28.08
N GLU A 324 17.34 -0.36 28.66
CA GLU A 324 18.25 -1.49 28.38
C GLU A 324 17.82 -2.25 27.12
N GLY A 325 18.66 -2.22 26.07
CA GLY A 325 18.45 -2.99 24.85
C GLY A 325 18.32 -2.12 23.59
N THR A 326 17.53 -2.57 22.63
CA THR A 326 17.14 -1.80 21.43
C THR A 326 15.76 -1.19 21.66
N ALA A 327 15.62 0.12 21.48
CA ALA A 327 14.33 0.79 21.60
C ALA A 327 13.37 0.34 20.50
N CYS A 328 12.10 0.17 20.86
CA CYS A 328 11.00 -0.12 19.95
C CYS A 328 9.73 0.58 20.43
N ALA A 329 8.80 0.80 19.52
CA ALA A 329 7.39 1.03 19.82
C ALA A 329 6.66 -0.32 19.81
N LEU A 330 5.68 -0.50 20.69
CA LEU A 330 4.81 -1.67 20.79
C LEU A 330 3.35 -1.23 20.80
N LEU A 331 2.54 -1.80 19.91
CA LEU A 331 1.08 -1.64 19.93
C LEU A 331 0.48 -2.55 21.03
N GLN A 332 -0.36 -1.95 21.87
CA GLN A 332 -1.16 -2.61 22.88
C GLN A 332 -2.57 -2.04 22.90
N HIS A 333 -3.57 -2.88 23.14
CA HIS A 333 -4.93 -2.45 23.47
C HIS A 333 -5.17 -2.37 24.97
N ASP A 334 -5.98 -1.40 25.39
CA ASP A 334 -6.47 -1.29 26.78
C ASP A 334 -7.67 -2.21 27.07
N ASP A 335 -8.17 -2.21 28.32
CA ASP A 335 -9.36 -2.99 28.74
C ASP A 335 -10.64 -2.63 27.96
N THR A 336 -10.67 -1.49 27.27
CA THR A 336 -11.76 -1.04 26.37
C THR A 336 -11.50 -1.38 24.89
N GLY A 337 -10.34 -1.96 24.57
CA GLY A 337 -9.93 -2.30 23.21
C GLY A 337 -9.60 -1.07 22.37
N ASP A 338 -9.15 0.03 22.98
CA ASP A 338 -8.62 1.22 22.29
C ASP A 338 -7.09 1.07 22.08
N PRO A 339 -6.55 1.44 20.90
CA PRO A 339 -5.16 1.18 20.54
C PRO A 339 -4.22 2.24 21.15
N THR A 340 -3.15 1.76 21.80
CA THR A 340 -2.08 2.59 22.40
C THR A 340 -0.71 2.12 21.92
N THR A 341 0.20 3.07 21.72
CA THR A 341 1.62 2.78 21.47
C THR A 341 2.37 2.98 22.78
N VAL A 342 3.18 2.02 23.22
CA VAL A 342 4.08 2.17 24.37
C VAL A 342 5.54 1.92 23.99
N LEU A 343 6.47 2.52 24.75
CA LEU A 343 7.89 2.27 24.63
C LEU A 343 8.20 0.83 25.06
N ALA A 344 9.02 0.15 24.28
CA ALA A 344 9.40 -1.24 24.48
C ALA A 344 10.89 -1.46 24.23
N ALA A 345 11.44 -2.52 24.81
CA ALA A 345 12.82 -2.95 24.64
C ALA A 345 12.89 -4.32 23.96
N ALA A 346 13.67 -4.42 22.89
CA ALA A 346 14.10 -5.68 22.31
C ALA A 346 15.52 -6.03 22.80
N ALA A 347 15.74 -7.29 23.18
CA ALA A 347 17.03 -7.77 23.69
C ALA A 347 18.18 -7.68 22.66
N ALA A 348 17.86 -7.58 21.37
CA ALA A 348 18.76 -7.27 20.27
C ALA A 348 17.98 -6.68 19.09
N ALA A 349 18.64 -5.88 18.25
CA ALA A 349 18.03 -5.34 17.03
C ALA A 349 17.61 -6.47 16.05
N PRO A 350 16.41 -6.42 15.45
CA PRO A 350 15.88 -7.51 14.64
C PRO A 350 16.65 -7.74 13.32
N ALA A 351 17.19 -8.94 13.15
CA ALA A 351 17.92 -9.36 11.95
C ALA A 351 16.95 -9.87 10.86
N VAL A 352 16.69 -9.02 9.85
CA VAL A 352 15.70 -9.20 8.78
C VAL A 352 16.29 -8.59 7.48
N ALA A 353 15.67 -8.74 6.31
CA ALA A 353 16.09 -8.10 5.04
C ALA A 353 15.22 -6.87 4.69
N LEU A 354 15.83 -5.82 4.10
CA LEU A 354 15.18 -4.56 3.71
C LEU A 354 14.28 -4.68 2.47
N ASP A 355 13.21 -3.88 2.45
CA ASP A 355 12.53 -3.41 1.25
C ASP A 355 13.17 -2.08 0.74
N ALA A 356 12.50 -1.36 -0.16
CA ALA A 356 13.03 -0.13 -0.76
C ALA A 356 12.80 1.13 0.10
N ASP A 357 11.82 1.11 1.02
CA ASP A 357 11.21 2.31 1.60
C ASP A 357 11.76 2.64 3.00
N GLY A 358 12.92 2.06 3.32
CA GLY A 358 13.52 2.07 4.65
C GLY A 358 12.71 1.32 5.70
N VAL A 359 11.66 0.59 5.30
CA VAL A 359 10.90 -0.26 6.21
C VAL A 359 11.52 -1.66 6.21
N ARG A 360 11.11 -2.48 7.18
CA ARG A 360 11.55 -3.87 7.22
C ARG A 360 10.53 -4.79 7.85
N LEU A 361 9.62 -5.31 7.03
CA LEU A 361 8.54 -6.21 7.45
C LEU A 361 9.07 -7.61 7.81
N GLN A 362 8.63 -8.16 8.95
CA GLN A 362 8.82 -9.58 9.28
C GLN A 362 7.62 -10.44 8.86
N PRO A 363 7.76 -11.36 7.88
CA PRO A 363 6.74 -12.34 7.56
C PRO A 363 6.51 -13.27 8.77
N SER A 364 5.38 -13.10 9.43
CA SER A 364 5.09 -13.77 10.71
C SER A 364 3.60 -14.11 10.82
N THR A 365 2.74 -13.10 10.72
CA THR A 365 1.27 -13.26 10.68
C THR A 365 0.62 -12.09 9.93
N GLY A 366 -0.67 -12.25 9.56
CA GLY A 366 -1.48 -11.16 9.00
C GLY A 366 -2.38 -10.49 10.05
N ALA A 367 -3.18 -9.52 9.63
CA ALA A 367 -4.10 -8.79 10.50
C ALA A 367 -5.39 -8.36 9.76
N LEU A 368 -6.42 -8.02 10.53
CA LEU A 368 -7.66 -7.39 10.06
C LEU A 368 -7.95 -6.24 11.00
N VAL A 369 -7.75 -5.02 10.53
CA VAL A 369 -7.68 -3.84 11.38
C VAL A 369 -8.50 -2.69 10.82
N ARG A 370 -8.99 -1.81 11.68
CA ARG A 370 -9.61 -0.53 11.30
C ARG A 370 -8.72 0.62 11.76
N GLY A 371 -8.32 1.48 10.82
CA GLY A 371 -7.61 2.72 11.10
C GLY A 371 -8.47 3.78 11.80
N GLY A 372 -7.84 4.84 12.27
CA GLY A 372 -8.50 5.96 12.96
C GLY A 372 -7.58 6.75 13.88
N GLY A 373 -8.12 7.85 14.40
CA GLY A 373 -7.50 8.68 15.44
C GLY A 373 -7.97 8.30 16.84
N VAL A 374 -7.12 8.53 17.85
CA VAL A 374 -7.51 8.41 19.26
C VAL A 374 -8.66 9.38 19.54
N GLY A 375 -9.84 8.85 19.87
CA GLY A 375 -11.06 9.62 20.12
C GLY A 375 -11.80 10.12 18.86
N SER A 376 -11.53 9.59 17.66
CA SER A 376 -12.24 10.02 16.44
C SER A 376 -13.51 9.21 16.17
N ASP A 377 -14.68 9.87 16.05
CA ASP A 377 -15.94 9.25 15.59
C ASP A 377 -15.91 8.82 14.10
N SER A 378 -14.89 9.24 13.34
CA SER A 378 -14.65 8.79 11.97
C SER A 378 -14.22 7.33 11.95
N GLN A 379 -15.12 6.44 11.53
CA GLN A 379 -14.77 5.04 11.28
C GLN A 379 -13.86 4.96 10.06
N GLY A 380 -12.57 4.70 10.28
CA GLY A 380 -11.61 4.45 9.21
C GLY A 380 -11.94 3.21 8.39
N VAL A 381 -11.24 3.07 7.26
CA VAL A 381 -11.38 1.91 6.37
C VAL A 381 -10.88 0.66 7.11
N VAL A 382 -11.57 -0.47 6.89
CA VAL A 382 -11.09 -1.78 7.36
C VAL A 382 -10.04 -2.28 6.37
N THR A 383 -8.90 -2.72 6.86
CA THR A 383 -7.73 -3.09 6.07
C THR A 383 -7.30 -4.50 6.46
N ILE A 384 -7.10 -5.35 5.44
CA ILE A 384 -6.51 -6.68 5.60
C ILE A 384 -5.01 -6.54 5.39
N VAL A 385 -4.20 -6.92 6.38
CA VAL A 385 -2.76 -7.05 6.22
C VAL A 385 -2.45 -8.51 5.97
N ASP A 386 -1.86 -8.85 4.82
CA ASP A 386 -1.55 -10.24 4.49
C ASP A 386 -0.26 -10.74 5.16
N ALA A 387 0.13 -11.99 4.89
CA ALA A 387 1.35 -12.57 5.46
C ALA A 387 2.66 -11.99 4.89
N THR A 388 2.61 -11.13 3.87
CA THR A 388 3.75 -10.33 3.41
C THR A 388 3.87 -9.00 4.15
N GLY A 389 2.82 -8.57 4.86
CA GLY A 389 2.69 -7.25 5.46
C GLY A 389 2.08 -6.21 4.52
N THR A 390 1.55 -6.61 3.36
CA THR A 390 0.87 -5.70 2.42
C THR A 390 -0.55 -5.39 2.94
N ALA A 391 -0.91 -4.09 2.97
CA ALA A 391 -2.17 -3.57 3.48
C ALA A 391 -3.20 -3.36 2.38
N PHE A 392 -4.26 -4.19 2.35
CA PHE A 392 -5.34 -4.15 1.37
C PHE A 392 -6.60 -3.50 1.99
N PRO A 393 -6.96 -2.26 1.62
CA PRO A 393 -8.16 -1.61 2.11
C PRO A 393 -9.44 -2.28 1.61
N VAL A 394 -10.48 -2.30 2.44
CA VAL A 394 -11.80 -2.88 2.16
C VAL A 394 -12.87 -1.78 2.33
N PRO A 395 -13.09 -0.92 1.32
CA PRO A 395 -14.12 0.11 1.35
C PRO A 395 -15.52 -0.51 1.52
N GLY A 396 -16.31 0.04 2.45
CA GLY A 396 -17.67 -0.47 2.71
C GLY A 396 -17.73 -1.86 3.34
N ALA A 397 -16.73 -2.24 4.15
CA ALA A 397 -16.69 -3.50 4.89
C ALA A 397 -17.80 -3.63 5.95
N ASP A 398 -19.00 -4.00 5.51
CA ASP A 398 -20.13 -4.43 6.34
C ASP A 398 -20.02 -5.92 6.73
N GLU A 399 -21.02 -6.42 7.46
CA GLU A 399 -21.08 -7.81 7.95
C GLU A 399 -21.04 -8.84 6.80
N GLU A 400 -21.66 -8.56 5.65
CA GLU A 400 -21.68 -9.46 4.50
C GLU A 400 -20.35 -9.38 3.73
N VAL A 401 -19.80 -8.19 3.47
CA VAL A 401 -18.50 -8.04 2.80
C VAL A 401 -17.39 -8.73 3.60
N LEU A 402 -17.39 -8.60 4.93
CA LEU A 402 -16.49 -9.35 5.81
C LEU A 402 -16.75 -10.87 5.75
N ALA A 403 -18.02 -11.30 5.83
CA ALA A 403 -18.38 -12.72 5.78
C ALA A 403 -17.97 -13.40 4.45
N ARG A 404 -18.07 -12.70 3.31
CA ARG A 404 -17.56 -13.17 2.01
C ARG A 404 -16.06 -13.43 2.05
N LEU A 405 -15.30 -12.49 2.59
CA LEU A 405 -13.85 -12.61 2.74
C LEU A 405 -13.45 -13.69 3.77
N GLY A 406 -14.36 -14.11 4.65
CA GLY A 406 -14.18 -15.16 5.65
C GLY A 406 -14.01 -14.63 7.08
N TYR A 407 -14.42 -13.40 7.33
CA TYR A 407 -14.28 -12.67 8.59
C TYR A 407 -15.66 -12.31 9.19
N LEU A 408 -15.65 -11.80 10.41
CA LEU A 408 -16.82 -11.29 11.14
C LEU A 408 -16.43 -9.94 11.77
N PRO A 409 -17.39 -9.06 12.11
CA PRO A 409 -17.08 -7.76 12.70
C PRO A 409 -16.20 -7.81 13.97
N GLU A 410 -16.35 -8.84 14.80
CA GLU A 410 -15.54 -9.08 16.00
C GLU A 410 -14.08 -9.51 15.72
N HIS A 411 -13.73 -9.81 14.47
CA HIS A 411 -12.35 -10.08 14.06
C HIS A 411 -11.59 -8.78 13.66
N VAL A 412 -12.26 -7.63 13.61
CA VAL A 412 -11.65 -6.35 13.25
C VAL A 412 -11.09 -5.66 14.50
N SER A 413 -9.77 -5.71 14.68
CA SER A 413 -9.07 -4.94 15.72
C SER A 413 -8.98 -3.46 15.36
N ARG A 414 -8.65 -2.59 16.32
CA ARG A 414 -8.36 -1.17 16.05
C ARG A 414 -6.85 -0.98 15.87
N VAL A 415 -6.46 0.02 15.09
CA VAL A 415 -5.09 0.54 15.02
C VAL A 415 -5.16 2.04 14.82
N THR A 416 -4.08 2.77 15.14
CA THR A 416 -3.95 4.14 14.66
C THR A 416 -3.42 4.15 13.23
N ASP A 417 -3.79 5.14 12.43
CA ASP A 417 -3.31 5.26 11.03
C ASP A 417 -1.77 5.37 10.95
N ARG A 418 -1.14 5.81 12.05
CA ARG A 418 0.32 5.88 12.23
C ARG A 418 1.01 4.51 12.25
N TRP A 419 0.29 3.41 12.48
CA TRP A 419 0.82 2.06 12.29
C TRP A 419 0.65 1.57 10.85
N LEU A 420 -0.38 2.03 10.14
CA LEU A 420 -0.63 1.68 8.74
C LEU A 420 0.35 2.34 7.77
N GLN A 421 0.90 3.53 8.10
CA GLN A 421 1.90 4.25 7.29
C GLN A 421 3.24 3.50 7.07
N PHE A 422 3.43 2.36 7.72
CA PHE A 422 4.60 1.48 7.55
C PHE A 422 4.33 0.29 6.60
N LEU A 423 3.09 0.11 6.12
CA LEU A 423 2.70 -1.04 5.32
C LEU A 423 2.55 -0.65 3.85
N PRO A 424 3.14 -1.39 2.89
CA PRO A 424 2.87 -1.20 1.47
C PRO A 424 1.38 -1.33 1.16
N SER A 425 0.81 -0.37 0.43
CA SER A 425 -0.61 -0.38 0.07
C SER A 425 -0.89 -1.30 -1.12
N GLY A 426 -1.87 -2.19 -0.97
CA GLY A 426 -2.47 -2.97 -2.05
C GLY A 426 -3.76 -2.34 -2.60
N PRO A 427 -4.34 -2.91 -3.67
CA PRO A 427 -5.59 -2.42 -4.28
C PRO A 427 -6.81 -2.61 -3.36
N GLU A 428 -7.82 -1.76 -3.56
CA GLU A 428 -9.10 -1.82 -2.83
C GLU A 428 -9.89 -3.10 -3.10
N LEU A 429 -10.25 -3.82 -2.05
CA LEU A 429 -10.97 -5.10 -2.10
C LEU A 429 -12.49 -4.90 -2.18
N THR A 430 -12.98 -4.36 -3.30
CA THR A 430 -14.41 -4.12 -3.52
C THR A 430 -15.10 -5.22 -4.35
N VAL A 431 -16.38 -5.48 -4.08
CA VAL A 431 -17.22 -6.41 -4.87
C VAL A 431 -17.32 -5.98 -6.34
N ALA A 432 -17.34 -4.66 -6.59
CA ALA A 432 -17.40 -4.11 -7.94
C ALA A 432 -16.10 -4.42 -8.73
N ALA A 433 -14.92 -4.15 -8.16
CA ALA A 433 -13.65 -4.46 -8.80
C ALA A 433 -13.44 -5.98 -8.97
N ALA A 434 -13.93 -6.80 -8.02
CA ALA A 434 -13.88 -8.26 -8.13
C ALA A 434 -14.74 -8.82 -9.28
N GLY A 435 -15.88 -8.19 -9.58
CA GLY A 435 -16.76 -8.58 -10.70
C GLY A 435 -16.39 -8.01 -12.06
N SER A 436 -15.50 -7.02 -12.11
CA SER A 436 -15.00 -6.47 -13.36
C SER A 436 -14.07 -7.45 -14.08
N THR A 437 -14.15 -7.46 -15.42
CA THR A 437 -13.00 -7.83 -16.26
C THR A 437 -11.81 -6.96 -15.88
N PRO A 438 -10.59 -7.52 -15.69
CA PRO A 438 -9.37 -6.72 -15.69
C PRO A 438 -9.33 -6.00 -17.04
N ASP A 439 -9.36 -4.67 -17.02
CA ASP A 439 -9.45 -3.91 -18.27
C ASP A 439 -8.10 -4.02 -19.03
N THR A 440 -8.20 -4.14 -20.35
CA THR A 440 -7.06 -4.01 -21.26
C THR A 440 -7.01 -2.61 -21.88
N GLY A 441 -7.63 -1.62 -21.22
CA GLY A 441 -7.60 -0.21 -21.55
C GLY A 441 -8.64 0.24 -22.58
N GLU A 442 -9.80 -0.42 -22.70
CA GLU A 442 -10.78 0.00 -23.73
C GLU A 442 -12.27 -0.23 -23.38
N ARG A 443 -12.94 0.84 -22.92
CA ARG A 443 -14.38 1.01 -23.22
C ARG A 443 -14.85 2.46 -23.31
N VAL A 444 -15.65 2.71 -24.35
CA VAL A 444 -16.32 3.97 -24.66
C VAL A 444 -17.36 4.33 -23.58
N VAL A 445 -17.41 5.60 -23.18
CA VAL A 445 -18.43 6.16 -22.28
C VAL A 445 -19.61 6.72 -23.10
N GLU A 446 -20.83 6.36 -22.70
CA GLU A 446 -22.08 6.96 -23.19
C GLU A 446 -22.60 7.95 -22.13
N PRO A 447 -23.07 9.17 -22.49
CA PRO A 447 -23.26 10.25 -21.53
C PRO A 447 -24.53 10.08 -20.66
N PRO A 448 -24.48 10.43 -19.36
CA PRO A 448 -25.63 10.38 -18.47
C PRO A 448 -26.62 11.55 -18.69
N SER A 449 -27.87 11.37 -18.24
CA SER A 449 -28.97 12.33 -18.40
C SER A 449 -29.24 13.16 -17.14
N ASP A 450 -29.65 14.41 -17.31
CA ASP A 450 -30.10 15.32 -16.24
C ASP A 450 -31.30 14.79 -15.42
N GLU A 451 -31.23 14.88 -14.09
CA GLU A 451 -32.25 15.49 -13.21
C GLU A 451 -31.62 15.94 -11.86
N PRO A 452 -31.92 17.14 -11.32
CA PRO A 452 -31.31 17.64 -10.07
C PRO A 452 -32.28 17.77 -8.88
N THR A 453 -31.82 17.53 -7.63
CA THR A 453 -32.20 18.17 -6.32
C THR A 453 -31.90 17.26 -5.11
N PRO A 454 -31.88 17.73 -3.84
CA PRO A 454 -31.65 19.10 -3.32
C PRO A 454 -30.61 19.17 -2.16
N SER A 455 -30.32 20.38 -1.67
CA SER A 455 -29.37 20.67 -0.58
C SER A 455 -29.87 20.31 0.84
N ALA A 456 -28.95 19.80 1.66
CA ALA A 456 -28.95 19.68 3.12
C ALA A 456 -27.48 19.44 3.58
N LEU A 457 -26.95 19.94 4.69
CA LEU A 457 -27.44 20.82 5.76
C LEU A 457 -26.28 21.72 6.21
N ALA A 458 -26.54 23.00 6.52
CA ALA A 458 -25.51 23.90 7.06
C ALA A 458 -25.36 23.74 8.58
N VAL A 459 -24.11 23.70 9.07
CA VAL A 459 -23.77 23.91 10.48
C VAL A 459 -22.92 25.17 10.56
N ASP A 460 -23.47 26.18 11.24
CA ASP A 460 -22.87 27.52 11.33
C ASP A 460 -21.70 27.51 12.34
N GLY A 461 -20.48 27.86 11.89
CA GLY A 461 -19.27 27.28 12.48
C GLY A 461 -18.04 28.18 12.70
N ARG A 462 -17.87 29.29 11.97
CA ARG A 462 -16.93 30.42 12.24
C ARG A 462 -16.92 31.41 11.07
N THR A 463 -17.34 32.65 11.30
CA THR A 463 -17.05 33.77 10.39
C THR A 463 -15.66 34.33 10.69
N ALA A 464 -14.64 33.84 9.99
CA ALA A 464 -13.46 34.65 9.66
C ALA A 464 -13.65 35.08 8.20
N ALA A 465 -14.04 36.34 7.98
CA ALA A 465 -14.25 36.85 6.63
C ALA A 465 -12.91 37.09 5.93
N ALA A 466 -12.90 36.98 4.60
CA ALA A 466 -11.73 37.27 3.78
C ALA A 466 -11.52 38.79 3.67
N ASP A 467 -10.85 39.38 4.66
CA ASP A 467 -10.41 40.77 4.61
C ASP A 467 -9.15 40.91 3.74
N GLU A 468 -9.42 41.15 2.45
CA GLU A 468 -8.67 42.04 1.55
C GLU A 468 -7.21 41.73 1.18
N CYS A 469 -7.05 41.13 -0.01
CA CYS A 469 -5.88 41.30 -0.88
C CYS A 469 -5.77 42.72 -1.47
N THR A 470 -5.72 43.75 -0.63
CA THR A 470 -5.66 45.16 -1.05
C THR A 470 -4.23 45.53 -1.49
N PRO A 471 -4.00 45.93 -2.76
CA PRO A 471 -2.65 46.19 -3.27
C PRO A 471 -1.89 47.26 -2.48
N GLY A 472 -0.70 46.91 -1.98
CA GLY A 472 0.14 47.78 -1.15
C GLY A 472 -0.14 47.69 0.36
N VAL A 473 -0.95 46.73 0.81
CA VAL A 473 -1.11 46.38 2.23
C VAL A 473 -0.39 45.07 2.52
N VAL A 474 0.67 45.14 3.33
CA VAL A 474 1.44 43.95 3.73
C VAL A 474 0.67 43.17 4.80
N ALA A 475 -0.01 42.12 4.36
CA ALA A 475 -0.64 41.11 5.22
C ALA A 475 0.06 39.75 5.04
N PHE A 476 0.12 38.95 6.10
CA PHE A 476 0.55 37.56 6.06
C PHE A 476 -0.55 36.67 6.63
N GLN A 477 -0.95 35.65 5.88
CA GLN A 477 -1.90 34.63 6.28
C GLN A 477 -1.18 33.55 7.10
N ALA A 478 -1.64 33.33 8.33
CA ALA A 478 -1.10 32.33 9.24
C ALA A 478 -1.80 30.98 9.09
N GLY A 479 -1.03 29.89 9.22
CA GLY A 479 -1.51 28.51 9.04
C GLY A 479 -1.09 27.91 7.69
N THR A 480 -0.77 26.62 7.70
CA THR A 480 -0.26 25.89 6.53
C THR A 480 -1.37 25.67 5.49
N PRO A 481 -1.23 26.13 4.23
CA PRO A 481 -2.21 25.90 3.18
C PRO A 481 -2.38 24.41 2.86
N THR A 482 -3.62 24.01 2.55
CA THR A 482 -3.98 22.61 2.22
C THR A 482 -3.06 21.97 1.16
N PRO A 483 -2.66 22.65 0.06
CA PRO A 483 -1.70 22.13 -0.92
C PRO A 483 -0.36 21.65 -0.35
N LEU A 484 0.20 22.33 0.66
CA LEU A 484 1.52 21.96 1.21
C LEU A 484 1.45 20.63 1.97
N THR A 485 0.29 20.33 2.55
CA THR A 485 0.00 19.06 3.24
C THR A 485 -0.29 17.94 2.23
N GLN A 486 -1.07 18.19 1.18
CA GLN A 486 -1.35 17.20 0.11
C GLN A 486 -0.07 16.71 -0.59
N LEU A 487 0.93 17.59 -0.71
CA LEU A 487 2.23 17.34 -1.33
C LEU A 487 3.30 16.80 -0.35
N GLN A 488 2.94 16.54 0.91
CA GLN A 488 3.85 16.03 1.95
C GLN A 488 5.15 16.85 2.10
N LEU A 489 5.09 18.19 1.95
CA LEU A 489 6.30 19.01 1.77
C LEU A 489 7.22 19.03 2.99
N SER A 490 6.72 18.76 4.20
CA SER A 490 7.55 18.59 5.40
C SER A 490 8.46 17.36 5.32
N ALA A 491 8.06 16.31 4.60
CA ALA A 491 8.90 15.13 4.34
C ALA A 491 9.83 15.38 3.14
N ALA A 492 9.33 15.99 2.05
CA ALA A 492 10.14 16.29 0.87
C ALA A 492 11.28 17.30 1.17
N SER A 493 11.00 18.35 1.96
CA SER A 493 11.98 19.39 2.34
C SER A 493 13.13 18.89 3.21
N ALA A 494 13.02 17.69 3.82
CA ALA A 494 14.11 17.04 4.53
C ALA A 494 15.10 16.31 3.60
N LEU A 495 14.75 16.11 2.32
CA LEU A 495 15.58 15.39 1.33
C LEU A 495 16.25 16.30 0.30
N ALA A 496 15.57 17.41 -0.05
CA ALA A 496 16.01 18.47 -0.94
C ALA A 496 15.18 19.74 -0.67
N THR A 497 15.68 20.91 -1.04
CA THR A 497 15.00 22.22 -0.86
C THR A 497 15.02 23.12 -2.10
N GLY A 498 15.50 22.62 -3.25
CA GLY A 498 15.80 23.39 -4.45
C GLY A 498 17.16 24.11 -4.40
N GLN A 499 18.03 23.78 -3.43
CA GLN A 499 19.29 24.49 -3.24
C GLN A 499 20.20 24.38 -4.46
N GLY A 500 20.61 25.54 -5.00
CA GLY A 500 21.50 25.60 -6.16
C GLY A 500 20.82 25.32 -7.51
N VAL A 501 19.49 25.20 -7.54
CA VAL A 501 18.69 25.04 -8.77
C VAL A 501 18.15 26.40 -9.21
N LEU A 502 18.31 26.73 -10.48
CA LEU A 502 17.88 28.00 -11.08
C LEU A 502 16.60 27.81 -11.91
N VAL A 503 15.48 28.33 -11.42
CA VAL A 503 14.15 28.17 -12.02
C VAL A 503 13.73 29.46 -12.74
N ALA A 504 13.42 29.40 -14.02
CA ALA A 504 12.90 30.54 -14.77
C ALA A 504 11.36 30.54 -14.80
N VAL A 505 10.76 31.64 -14.38
CA VAL A 505 9.30 31.86 -14.45
C VAL A 505 8.99 32.73 -15.67
N VAL A 506 8.48 32.11 -16.73
CA VAL A 506 8.17 32.78 -18.01
C VAL A 506 6.71 33.23 -18.00
N ASP A 507 6.45 34.40 -17.41
CA ASP A 507 5.10 34.83 -17.02
C ASP A 507 4.94 36.39 -17.01
N SER A 508 4.12 36.97 -16.13
CA SER A 508 3.84 38.42 -16.05
C SER A 508 4.92 39.27 -15.37
N GLY A 509 6.03 38.64 -14.97
CA GLY A 509 7.08 39.19 -14.12
C GLY A 509 6.99 38.65 -12.69
N ILE A 510 7.87 39.13 -11.80
CA ILE A 510 7.89 38.76 -10.38
C ILE A 510 8.12 40.06 -9.59
N ASP A 511 7.28 40.37 -8.60
CA ASP A 511 7.59 41.43 -7.62
C ASP A 511 8.70 40.97 -6.67
N ALA A 512 9.95 41.24 -7.07
CA ALA A 512 11.15 40.94 -6.28
C ALA A 512 11.28 41.77 -4.99
N ALA A 513 10.38 42.74 -4.75
CA ALA A 513 10.29 43.46 -3.48
C ALA A 513 9.36 42.79 -2.46
N ASN A 514 8.67 41.69 -2.81
CA ASN A 514 7.91 40.90 -1.84
C ASN A 514 8.84 40.29 -0.77
N PRO A 515 8.57 40.43 0.54
CA PRO A 515 9.43 39.92 1.61
C PRO A 515 9.72 38.42 1.54
N GLN A 516 8.79 37.59 1.06
CA GLN A 516 9.00 36.15 0.92
C GLN A 516 9.79 35.78 -0.36
N LEU A 517 10.00 36.72 -1.29
CA LEU A 517 10.84 36.53 -2.49
C LEU A 517 12.19 37.27 -2.39
N ALA A 518 12.45 37.93 -1.27
CA ALA A 518 13.70 38.64 -1.01
C ALA A 518 14.90 37.67 -1.03
N GLY A 519 15.81 37.87 -1.98
CA GLY A 519 16.95 36.97 -2.20
C GLY A 519 16.61 35.66 -2.91
N ALA A 520 15.35 35.42 -3.29
CA ALA A 520 14.98 34.32 -4.18
C ALA A 520 15.21 34.70 -5.65
N VAL A 521 14.83 35.92 -6.06
CA VAL A 521 15.01 36.40 -7.44
C VAL A 521 16.44 36.91 -7.64
N VAL A 522 17.20 36.24 -8.51
CA VAL A 522 18.64 36.52 -8.74
C VAL A 522 18.94 37.21 -10.08
N GLY A 523 18.01 37.15 -11.03
CA GLY A 523 18.15 37.75 -12.35
C GLY A 523 16.83 37.79 -13.11
N GLY A 524 16.82 38.45 -14.27
CA GLY A 524 15.62 38.53 -15.09
C GLY A 524 15.71 39.49 -16.27
N VAL A 525 14.63 39.50 -17.06
CA VAL A 525 14.47 40.31 -18.28
C VAL A 525 13.01 40.71 -18.47
N ASP A 526 12.79 41.93 -18.98
CA ASP A 526 11.53 42.30 -19.62
C ASP A 526 11.56 42.11 -21.13
N LEU A 527 10.59 41.36 -21.64
CA LEU A 527 10.34 41.15 -23.07
C LEU A 527 9.02 41.79 -23.52
N VAL A 528 8.29 42.48 -22.63
CA VAL A 528 7.07 43.23 -22.94
C VAL A 528 7.39 44.56 -23.62
N GLY A 529 8.43 45.25 -23.15
CA GLY A 529 8.84 46.55 -23.69
C GLY A 529 7.93 47.72 -23.32
N ASP A 530 7.10 47.58 -22.27
CA ASP A 530 6.24 48.67 -21.78
C ASP A 530 7.00 49.72 -20.95
N GLY A 531 8.25 49.41 -20.57
CA GLY A 531 9.18 50.33 -19.93
C GLY A 531 8.98 50.53 -18.42
N THR A 532 8.31 49.61 -17.73
CA THR A 532 8.18 49.68 -16.26
C THR A 532 9.49 49.35 -15.54
N ASP A 533 10.14 48.26 -15.95
CA ASP A 533 11.41 47.76 -15.43
C ASP A 533 12.09 46.85 -16.48
N PRO A 534 13.41 46.95 -16.74
CA PRO A 534 14.09 46.13 -17.73
C PRO A 534 14.45 44.70 -17.27
N HIS A 535 14.25 44.37 -15.99
CA HIS A 535 14.63 43.09 -15.37
C HIS A 535 13.45 42.14 -15.10
N GLY A 536 12.22 42.56 -15.42
CA GLY A 536 11.01 41.78 -15.09
C GLY A 536 10.67 41.78 -13.60
N PHE A 537 11.31 42.63 -12.79
CA PHE A 537 11.15 42.70 -11.33
C PHE A 537 9.91 43.48 -10.87
N THR A 538 8.99 43.76 -11.80
CA THR A 538 7.69 44.39 -11.53
C THR A 538 6.58 43.58 -12.18
N ASP A 539 5.65 43.08 -11.38
CA ASP A 539 4.49 42.33 -11.85
C ASP A 539 3.19 43.12 -11.58
N VAL A 540 2.54 43.58 -12.65
CA VAL A 540 1.31 44.40 -12.57
C VAL A 540 0.05 43.52 -12.55
N LYS A 541 0.18 42.24 -12.93
CA LYS A 541 -0.91 41.25 -12.97
C LYS A 541 -0.95 40.39 -11.71
N GLY A 542 0.21 40.12 -11.12
CA GLY A 542 0.39 39.31 -9.91
C GLY A 542 0.49 37.80 -10.14
N HIS A 543 0.41 37.34 -11.39
CA HIS A 543 0.36 35.91 -11.71
C HIS A 543 1.74 35.25 -11.60
N GLY A 544 2.76 35.83 -12.25
CA GLY A 544 4.14 35.35 -12.12
C GLY A 544 4.68 35.49 -10.68
N THR A 545 4.22 36.49 -9.92
CA THR A 545 4.53 36.61 -8.48
C THR A 545 3.86 35.52 -7.65
N ALA A 546 2.61 35.15 -7.95
CA ALA A 546 1.93 34.03 -7.29
C ALA A 546 2.62 32.69 -7.60
N VAL A 547 3.02 32.47 -8.86
CA VAL A 547 3.77 31.27 -9.27
C VAL A 547 5.15 31.21 -8.61
N ALA A 548 5.88 32.34 -8.58
CA ALA A 548 7.17 32.44 -7.89
C ALA A 548 7.09 32.10 -6.39
N GLY A 549 6.01 32.49 -5.71
CA GLY A 549 5.79 32.13 -4.32
C GLY A 549 5.53 30.64 -4.10
N ILE A 550 4.72 30.02 -4.96
CA ILE A 550 4.45 28.57 -4.91
C ILE A 550 5.76 27.78 -5.08
N ILE A 551 6.62 28.23 -6.00
CA ILE A 551 7.91 27.59 -6.25
C ILE A 551 8.87 27.83 -5.06
N ALA A 552 9.14 29.08 -4.66
CA ALA A 552 10.30 29.40 -3.83
C ALA A 552 10.09 30.48 -2.74
N ALA A 553 8.85 30.70 -2.26
CA ALA A 553 8.60 31.62 -1.13
C ALA A 553 9.40 31.21 0.12
N ARG A 554 10.28 32.10 0.57
CA ARG A 554 11.04 31.95 1.80
C ARG A 554 10.14 32.10 3.03
N PRO A 555 10.39 31.37 4.13
CA PRO A 555 9.64 31.51 5.37
C PRO A 555 9.82 32.93 5.95
N VAL A 556 8.72 33.53 6.40
CA VAL A 556 8.68 34.85 7.05
C VAL A 556 7.73 34.77 8.25
N GLU A 557 8.11 35.42 9.36
CA GLU A 557 7.33 35.42 10.60
C GLU A 557 5.87 35.89 10.37
N GLY A 558 4.91 35.11 10.86
CA GLY A 558 3.47 35.35 10.65
C GLY A 558 2.89 34.79 9.35
N SER A 559 3.72 34.30 8.41
CA SER A 559 3.27 33.58 7.22
C SER A 559 3.29 32.07 7.43
N GLY A 560 2.19 31.39 7.06
CA GLY A 560 2.15 29.92 6.96
C GLY A 560 2.54 29.39 5.57
N ILE A 561 2.91 30.28 4.63
CA ILE A 561 3.25 29.92 3.26
C ILE A 561 4.77 29.80 3.12
N VAL A 562 5.21 28.65 2.61
CA VAL A 562 6.59 28.40 2.14
C VAL A 562 6.50 27.77 0.76
N GLY A 563 7.44 28.07 -0.12
CA GLY A 563 7.51 27.46 -1.45
C GLY A 563 7.87 25.97 -1.36
N VAL A 564 7.53 25.22 -2.41
CA VAL A 564 7.93 23.80 -2.53
C VAL A 564 9.45 23.64 -2.52
N ALA A 565 10.16 24.57 -3.16
CA ALA A 565 11.60 24.58 -3.38
C ALA A 565 12.17 26.00 -3.15
N PRO A 566 12.36 26.42 -1.90
CA PRO A 566 13.14 28.07 -1.45
C PRO A 566 12.75 27.57 -0.90
N GLN A 567 14.30 26.89 -0.98
CA GLN A 567 15.66 27.44 -1.31
C GLN A 567 16.05 27.73 -2.78
N ALA A 568 15.25 27.41 -3.80
CA ALA A 568 15.66 27.65 -5.21
C ALA A 568 15.87 29.13 -5.55
N GLU A 569 16.70 29.38 -6.57
CA GLU A 569 16.93 30.70 -7.15
C GLU A 569 15.99 30.92 -8.36
N LEU A 570 15.48 32.13 -8.54
CA LEU A 570 14.51 32.47 -9.58
C LEU A 570 15.05 33.44 -10.63
N LEU A 571 14.78 33.14 -11.90
CA LEU A 571 14.85 34.10 -13.00
C LEU A 571 13.46 34.62 -13.36
N SER A 572 13.26 35.94 -13.30
CA SER A 572 12.03 36.57 -13.76
C SER A 572 12.07 36.82 -15.26
N VAL A 573 11.23 36.15 -16.04
CA VAL A 573 11.19 36.29 -17.50
C VAL A 573 9.83 36.84 -17.90
N ARG A 574 9.72 38.17 -17.88
CA ARG A 574 8.45 38.89 -18.08
C ARG A 574 8.08 38.95 -19.56
N VAL A 575 7.05 38.21 -19.95
CA VAL A 575 6.57 38.09 -21.36
C VAL A 575 5.17 38.67 -21.59
N PHE A 576 4.44 39.05 -20.55
CA PHE A 576 3.22 39.88 -20.67
C PHE A 576 3.06 40.84 -19.48
N ARG A 577 2.21 41.85 -19.63
CA ARG A 577 1.83 42.80 -18.55
C ARG A 577 0.53 42.41 -17.87
N GLY A 578 -0.40 41.89 -18.64
CA GLY A 578 -1.76 41.57 -18.25
C GLY A 578 -2.51 40.94 -19.43
N ASP A 579 -3.60 40.23 -19.12
CA ASP A 579 -4.47 39.49 -20.02
C ASP A 579 -5.75 40.25 -20.41
N ASP A 580 -5.97 41.44 -19.84
CA ASP A 580 -7.13 42.28 -20.12
C ASP A 580 -7.08 42.88 -21.54
N ASP A 581 -8.26 43.18 -22.09
CA ASP A 581 -8.43 43.75 -23.43
C ASP A 581 -7.48 44.92 -23.73
N ARG A 582 -7.20 45.80 -22.75
CA ARG A 582 -6.35 46.98 -22.97
C ARG A 582 -4.87 46.62 -23.01
N SER A 583 -4.44 45.65 -22.20
CA SER A 583 -3.08 45.11 -22.28
C SER A 583 -2.85 44.40 -23.61
N VAL A 584 -3.84 43.63 -24.08
CA VAL A 584 -3.83 42.96 -25.39
C VAL A 584 -3.83 43.99 -26.55
N GLU A 585 -4.74 44.96 -26.56
CA GLU A 585 -4.80 46.04 -27.57
C GLU A 585 -3.52 46.89 -27.62
N ALA A 586 -2.84 47.08 -26.48
CA ALA A 586 -1.57 47.79 -26.40
C ALA A 586 -0.36 46.96 -26.86
N GLY A 587 -0.53 45.67 -27.18
CA GLY A 587 0.55 44.74 -27.56
C GLY A 587 1.32 44.16 -26.36
N PHE A 588 0.88 44.42 -25.13
CA PHE A 588 1.48 43.97 -23.88
C PHE A 588 0.83 42.68 -23.32
N GLY A 589 -0.16 42.12 -24.02
CA GLY A 589 -0.77 40.84 -23.69
C GLY A 589 0.15 39.63 -23.95
N PRO A 590 -0.29 38.42 -23.52
CA PRO A 590 0.37 37.16 -23.82
C PRO A 590 0.63 36.99 -25.33
N ASP A 591 1.85 36.57 -25.67
CA ASP A 591 2.35 36.58 -27.04
C ASP A 591 3.36 35.45 -27.24
N THR A 592 3.09 34.59 -28.22
CA THR A 592 3.84 33.37 -28.50
C THR A 592 5.31 33.66 -28.86
N ALA A 593 5.61 34.79 -29.53
CA ALA A 593 6.97 35.18 -29.87
C ALA A 593 7.73 35.70 -28.63
N LYS A 594 7.06 36.42 -27.72
CA LYS A 594 7.64 36.82 -26.42
C LYS A 594 7.93 35.59 -25.55
N VAL A 595 7.01 34.63 -25.45
CA VAL A 595 7.21 33.34 -24.74
C VAL A 595 8.39 32.57 -25.34
N THR A 596 8.45 32.43 -26.66
CA THR A 596 9.54 31.76 -27.39
C THR A 596 10.90 32.41 -27.13
N ALA A 597 10.95 33.75 -27.11
CA ALA A 597 12.15 34.49 -26.75
C ALA A 597 12.52 34.33 -25.26
N GLY A 598 11.53 34.23 -24.37
CA GLY A 598 11.71 33.98 -22.95
C GLY A 598 12.33 32.62 -22.64
N ILE A 599 11.86 31.55 -23.28
CA ILE A 599 12.44 30.19 -23.16
C ILE A 599 13.90 30.22 -23.62
N ARG A 600 14.17 30.75 -24.83
CA ARG A 600 15.54 30.88 -25.37
C ARG A 600 16.45 31.74 -24.48
N TRP A 601 15.91 32.78 -23.83
CA TRP A 601 16.66 33.60 -22.88
C TRP A 601 16.97 32.85 -21.58
N ALA A 602 16.02 32.11 -21.01
CA ALA A 602 16.21 31.32 -19.79
C ALA A 602 17.31 30.26 -19.95
N VAL A 603 17.28 29.50 -21.05
CA VAL A 603 18.33 28.54 -21.41
C VAL A 603 19.69 29.24 -21.52
N ALA A 604 19.74 30.40 -22.19
CA ALA A 604 20.98 31.17 -22.35
C ALA A 604 21.54 31.77 -21.05
N HIS A 605 20.76 31.78 -19.96
CA HIS A 605 21.17 32.22 -18.63
C HIS A 605 21.27 31.06 -17.62
N GLY A 606 21.18 29.81 -18.07
CA GLY A 606 21.48 28.63 -17.27
C GLY A 606 20.34 28.18 -16.34
N ALA A 607 19.08 28.44 -16.69
CA ALA A 607 17.96 27.86 -15.94
C ALA A 607 17.94 26.32 -16.10
N ASP A 608 17.82 25.58 -14.99
CA ASP A 608 17.69 24.12 -14.97
C ASP A 608 16.23 23.67 -15.19
N VAL A 609 15.28 24.54 -14.84
CA VAL A 609 13.83 24.32 -14.94
C VAL A 609 13.16 25.60 -15.47
N ILE A 610 12.19 25.45 -16.38
CA ILE A 610 11.39 26.55 -16.93
C ILE A 610 9.91 26.30 -16.62
N ASN A 611 9.29 27.19 -15.84
CA ASN A 611 7.86 27.21 -15.58
C ASN A 611 7.12 28.01 -16.66
N LEU A 612 6.12 27.38 -17.27
CA LEU A 612 5.22 27.94 -18.27
C LEU A 612 3.76 27.76 -17.82
N SER A 613 3.34 28.56 -16.83
CA SER A 613 1.96 28.60 -16.27
C SER A 613 0.92 29.20 -17.23
N LEU A 614 1.14 29.06 -18.54
CA LEU A 614 0.40 29.61 -19.66
C LEU A 614 0.21 28.55 -20.73
N SER A 615 -0.87 28.62 -21.52
CA SER A 615 -1.01 27.75 -22.69
C SER A 615 -1.95 28.30 -23.77
N GLN A 616 -1.82 27.78 -24.98
CA GLN A 616 -2.62 28.12 -26.16
C GLN A 616 -3.09 26.86 -26.91
N PRO A 617 -4.24 26.89 -27.62
CA PRO A 617 -4.73 25.78 -28.44
C PRO A 617 -4.06 25.69 -29.83
N VAL A 618 -3.00 26.46 -30.08
CA VAL A 618 -2.35 26.60 -31.39
C VAL A 618 -0.91 26.08 -31.32
N ASP A 619 -0.57 25.16 -32.23
CA ASP A 619 0.80 24.71 -32.50
C ASP A 619 1.58 25.85 -33.19
N ASP A 620 2.78 26.14 -32.71
CA ASP A 620 3.67 27.16 -33.27
C ASP A 620 5.08 26.58 -33.50
N PRO A 621 5.57 26.53 -34.76
CA PRO A 621 6.86 25.91 -35.09
C PRO A 621 8.10 26.54 -34.42
N GLU A 622 8.06 27.84 -34.08
CA GLU A 622 9.17 28.52 -33.40
C GLU A 622 9.14 28.27 -31.89
N LEU A 623 7.95 28.26 -31.28
CA LEU A 623 7.78 27.83 -29.89
C LEU A 623 8.23 26.36 -29.73
N ALA A 624 7.80 25.49 -30.64
CA ALA A 624 8.22 24.09 -30.68
C ALA A 624 9.74 23.94 -30.88
N ALA A 625 10.39 24.87 -31.59
CA ALA A 625 11.84 24.90 -31.73
C ALA A 625 12.54 25.32 -30.43
N ALA A 626 12.09 26.40 -29.79
CA ALA A 626 12.62 26.85 -28.50
C ALA A 626 12.49 25.80 -27.38
N VAL A 627 11.38 25.04 -27.37
CA VAL A 627 11.20 23.89 -26.46
C VAL A 627 12.26 22.83 -26.71
N ARG A 628 12.42 22.34 -27.95
CA ARG A 628 13.45 21.34 -28.28
C ARG A 628 14.87 21.84 -28.03
N GLU A 629 15.14 23.13 -28.21
CA GLU A 629 16.42 23.77 -27.88
C GLU A 629 16.69 23.76 -26.36
N ALA A 630 15.67 23.92 -25.53
CA ALA A 630 15.76 23.86 -24.06
C ALA A 630 15.96 22.43 -23.54
N VAL A 631 15.16 21.46 -24.02
CA VAL A 631 15.29 20.03 -23.67
C VAL A 631 16.69 19.52 -24.06
N ALA A 632 17.17 19.86 -25.26
CA ALA A 632 18.50 19.48 -25.73
C ALA A 632 19.65 20.17 -24.96
N ALA A 633 19.36 21.20 -24.16
CA ALA A 633 20.31 21.82 -23.23
C ALA A 633 20.26 21.22 -21.81
N GLY A 634 19.38 20.23 -21.56
CA GLY A 634 19.21 19.57 -20.25
C GLY A 634 18.19 20.23 -19.32
N VAL A 635 17.42 21.19 -19.84
CA VAL A 635 16.44 21.97 -19.07
C VAL A 635 15.09 21.26 -19.04
N VAL A 636 14.48 21.15 -17.85
CA VAL A 636 13.10 20.64 -17.72
C VAL A 636 12.11 21.76 -18.01
N LEU A 637 11.05 21.49 -18.76
CA LEU A 637 9.97 22.45 -18.99
C LEU A 637 8.67 21.92 -18.36
N VAL A 638 8.03 22.75 -17.54
CA VAL A 638 6.79 22.38 -16.84
C VAL A 638 5.71 23.37 -17.26
N ALA A 639 4.59 22.86 -17.79
CA ALA A 639 3.62 23.69 -18.50
C ALA A 639 2.16 23.37 -18.12
N SER A 640 1.31 24.41 -18.18
CA SER A 640 -0.13 24.29 -17.91
C SER A 640 -0.85 23.47 -18.99
N GLY A 641 -1.47 22.35 -18.60
CA GLY A 641 -2.36 21.55 -19.46
C GLY A 641 -3.62 22.31 -19.93
N GLY A 642 -3.89 23.46 -19.32
CA GLY A 642 -4.94 24.42 -19.66
C GLY A 642 -5.99 24.61 -18.56
N ASN A 643 -6.45 25.84 -18.37
CA ASN A 643 -7.55 26.19 -17.47
C ASN A 643 -8.75 26.66 -18.32
N ARG A 644 -9.92 26.02 -18.10
CA ARG A 644 -11.15 26.20 -18.86
C ARG A 644 -11.84 27.54 -18.58
N ASP A 645 -11.59 28.17 -17.45
CA ASP A 645 -12.18 29.47 -17.06
C ASP A 645 -11.39 30.67 -17.64
N THR A 646 -10.12 30.48 -18.00
CA THR A 646 -9.26 31.53 -18.57
C THR A 646 -8.92 31.33 -20.05
N ALA A 647 -9.21 30.16 -20.63
CA ALA A 647 -8.88 29.85 -22.02
C ALA A 647 -9.90 30.40 -23.04
N VAL A 648 -9.39 31.01 -24.12
CA VAL A 648 -10.18 31.43 -25.29
C VAL A 648 -10.88 30.25 -25.99
N VAL A 649 -10.34 29.04 -25.82
CA VAL A 649 -10.96 27.77 -26.27
C VAL A 649 -11.11 26.87 -25.04
N THR A 650 -12.35 26.58 -24.66
CA THR A 650 -12.71 25.85 -23.44
C THR A 650 -12.92 24.34 -23.67
N THR A 651 -12.99 23.89 -24.93
CA THR A 651 -13.11 22.48 -25.29
C THR A 651 -11.80 21.73 -25.14
N ASP A 652 -11.87 20.46 -24.73
CA ASP A 652 -10.71 19.59 -24.52
C ASP A 652 -9.87 19.34 -25.78
N GLY A 653 -8.67 18.80 -25.55
CA GLY A 653 -7.62 18.60 -26.55
C GLY A 653 -6.39 19.48 -26.32
N LEU A 654 -5.42 19.34 -27.22
CA LEU A 654 -4.04 19.83 -27.09
C LEU A 654 -3.93 21.29 -26.61
N ARG A 655 -2.99 21.54 -25.69
CA ARG A 655 -2.59 22.86 -25.22
C ARG A 655 -1.08 22.98 -25.20
N TYR A 656 -0.55 23.94 -25.94
CA TYR A 656 0.89 24.17 -26.08
C TYR A 656 1.34 25.27 -25.09
N PRO A 657 2.50 25.14 -24.42
CA PRO A 657 3.59 24.22 -24.75
C PRO A 657 3.50 22.80 -24.17
N ALA A 658 2.58 22.49 -23.24
CA ALA A 658 2.44 21.15 -22.64
C ALA A 658 2.24 20.01 -23.67
N ALA A 659 1.64 20.29 -24.82
CA ALA A 659 1.43 19.33 -25.90
C ALA A 659 2.65 19.08 -26.81
N TYR A 660 3.84 19.60 -26.47
CA TYR A 660 5.09 19.22 -27.14
C TYR A 660 5.77 18.05 -26.40
N PRO A 661 6.47 17.15 -27.11
CA PRO A 661 7.29 16.12 -26.46
C PRO A 661 8.32 16.74 -25.51
N ASP A 662 8.63 16.00 -24.45
CA ASP A 662 9.63 16.36 -23.44
C ASP A 662 9.31 17.71 -22.74
N VAL A 663 8.02 17.92 -22.43
CA VAL A 663 7.48 19.01 -21.60
C VAL A 663 6.46 18.41 -20.64
N LEU A 664 6.69 18.53 -19.33
CA LEU A 664 5.77 18.02 -18.30
C LEU A 664 4.47 18.85 -18.29
N GLY A 665 3.38 18.26 -18.77
CA GLY A 665 2.05 18.87 -18.79
C GLY A 665 1.25 18.64 -17.51
N VAL A 666 0.76 19.73 -16.89
CA VAL A 666 0.18 19.70 -15.54
C VAL A 666 -1.30 20.10 -15.51
N ALA A 667 -2.15 19.22 -14.95
CA ALA A 667 -3.57 19.46 -14.70
C ALA A 667 -3.86 19.97 -13.28
N ALA A 668 -5.03 20.58 -13.09
CA ALA A 668 -5.47 21.18 -11.83
C ALA A 668 -6.30 20.22 -10.97
N ALA A 669 -5.79 19.85 -9.79
CA ALA A 669 -6.50 19.02 -8.83
C ALA A 669 -7.18 19.82 -7.70
N GLY A 670 -8.29 19.28 -7.19
CA GLY A 670 -9.01 19.79 -6.03
C GLY A 670 -8.42 19.37 -4.68
N LEU A 671 -9.13 19.70 -3.59
CA LEU A 671 -8.71 19.35 -2.22
C LEU A 671 -8.84 17.84 -1.91
N ASP A 672 -9.58 17.09 -2.73
CA ASP A 672 -9.65 15.63 -2.72
C ASP A 672 -8.56 14.97 -3.59
N GLY A 673 -7.65 15.77 -4.18
CA GLY A 673 -6.59 15.30 -5.06
C GLY A 673 -7.03 14.97 -6.49
N ARG A 674 -8.27 15.28 -6.90
CA ARG A 674 -8.82 14.88 -8.21
C ARG A 674 -8.95 16.03 -9.19
N VAL A 675 -8.72 15.75 -10.48
CA VAL A 675 -8.89 16.75 -11.55
C VAL A 675 -10.35 17.00 -11.91
N THR A 676 -10.75 18.26 -11.78
CA THR A 676 -12.11 18.76 -12.00
C THR A 676 -12.36 19.15 -13.46
N GLU A 677 -13.55 19.68 -13.73
CA GLU A 677 -13.94 20.27 -15.01
C GLU A 677 -13.44 21.71 -15.24
N THR A 678 -12.66 22.31 -14.33
CA THR A 678 -11.99 23.61 -14.60
C THR A 678 -10.62 23.40 -15.27
N SER A 679 -10.01 22.22 -15.13
CA SER A 679 -8.85 21.83 -15.95
C SER A 679 -9.30 21.43 -17.35
N ILE A 680 -8.50 21.74 -18.37
CA ILE A 680 -8.70 21.26 -19.74
C ILE A 680 -8.05 19.87 -19.84
N HIS A 681 -8.78 18.91 -20.41
CA HIS A 681 -8.31 17.53 -20.54
C HIS A 681 -7.69 17.29 -21.93
N GLY A 682 -6.85 16.27 -22.05
CA GLY A 682 -6.27 15.79 -23.30
C GLY A 682 -4.92 15.10 -23.12
N PRO A 683 -4.30 14.61 -24.22
CA PRO A 683 -3.06 13.85 -24.17
C PRO A 683 -1.83 14.70 -23.84
N GLN A 684 -2.01 15.98 -23.50
CA GLN A 684 -1.00 16.90 -22.98
C GLN A 684 -0.92 16.95 -21.44
N VAL A 685 -1.61 16.05 -20.73
CA VAL A 685 -1.54 15.92 -19.27
C VAL A 685 -0.67 14.72 -18.91
N ASP A 686 0.41 14.97 -18.17
CA ASP A 686 1.32 13.94 -17.67
C ASP A 686 1.13 13.69 -16.18
N VAL A 687 0.75 14.71 -15.42
CA VAL A 687 0.46 14.65 -13.97
C VAL A 687 -0.58 15.71 -13.57
N SER A 688 -1.16 15.59 -12.38
CA SER A 688 -1.88 16.68 -11.71
C SER A 688 -1.19 17.16 -10.44
N ALA A 689 -1.50 18.39 -10.02
CA ALA A 689 -1.00 19.00 -8.80
C ALA A 689 -2.06 19.96 -8.22
N PRO A 690 -1.91 20.43 -6.95
CA PRO A 690 -2.90 21.30 -6.32
C PRO A 690 -3.22 22.55 -7.15
N GLY A 691 -4.49 22.72 -7.51
CA GLY A 691 -5.01 23.93 -8.13
C GLY A 691 -5.99 24.72 -7.24
N ALA A 692 -6.60 24.06 -6.25
CA ALA A 692 -7.57 24.64 -5.30
C ALA A 692 -6.90 25.12 -4.00
N ASP A 693 -7.54 26.07 -3.31
CA ASP A 693 -7.06 26.67 -2.05
C ASP A 693 -5.59 27.14 -2.12
N VAL A 694 -5.19 27.70 -3.25
CA VAL A 694 -3.81 28.13 -3.49
C VAL A 694 -3.55 29.45 -2.77
N TRP A 695 -2.66 29.42 -1.78
CA TRP A 695 -2.18 30.63 -1.11
C TRP A 695 -0.74 30.91 -1.55
N SER A 696 -0.42 32.15 -1.93
CA SER A 696 0.93 32.53 -2.40
C SER A 696 1.23 34.03 -2.23
N THR A 697 2.44 34.45 -2.59
CA THR A 697 2.91 35.85 -2.56
C THR A 697 2.19 36.74 -3.59
N ALA A 698 1.87 37.97 -3.19
CA ALA A 698 1.23 38.97 -4.05
C ALA A 698 2.12 40.21 -4.30
N PRO A 699 1.96 40.94 -5.41
CA PRO A 699 2.63 42.21 -5.62
C PRO A 699 2.19 43.30 -4.65
N GLY A 700 3.08 44.23 -4.34
CA GLY A 700 2.86 45.25 -3.31
C GLY A 700 3.14 44.77 -1.88
N ALA A 701 3.80 43.60 -1.77
CA ALA A 701 4.17 42.88 -0.55
C ALA A 701 3.01 42.31 0.29
N GLY A 702 3.27 41.14 0.89
CA GLY A 702 2.28 40.31 1.60
C GLY A 702 1.95 39.03 0.84
N ASN A 703 0.91 38.32 1.26
CA ASN A 703 0.43 37.11 0.60
C ASN A 703 -1.11 36.98 0.60
N CYS A 704 -1.61 36.08 -0.25
CA CYS A 704 -3.00 36.04 -0.71
C CYS A 704 -3.46 34.63 -1.09
N GLN A 705 -4.75 34.37 -0.92
CA GLN A 705 -5.45 33.24 -1.54
C GLN A 705 -5.82 33.61 -2.99
N PHE A 706 -5.35 32.80 -3.95
CA PHE A 706 -5.54 33.00 -5.40
C PHE A 706 -6.59 32.07 -6.02
N THR A 707 -6.91 30.94 -5.39
CA THR A 707 -8.07 30.08 -5.71
C THR A 707 -8.78 29.66 -4.44
N ASN A 708 -10.08 29.40 -4.55
CA ASN A 708 -10.88 28.83 -3.48
C ASN A 708 -10.91 27.28 -3.59
N ALA A 709 -11.76 26.62 -2.81
CA ALA A 709 -11.89 25.17 -2.79
C ALA A 709 -12.58 24.54 -4.02
N THR A 710 -13.32 25.32 -4.83
CA THR A 710 -14.12 24.83 -5.97
C THR A 710 -13.54 25.14 -7.34
N ASP A 711 -12.65 26.14 -7.42
CA ASP A 711 -12.22 26.75 -8.67
C ASP A 711 -10.70 26.52 -8.92
N PRO A 712 -10.23 25.26 -9.10
CA PRO A 712 -8.80 24.98 -9.22
C PRO A 712 -8.20 25.46 -10.56
N SER A 713 -6.98 26.01 -10.52
CA SER A 713 -6.28 26.54 -11.70
C SER A 713 -4.99 25.79 -12.01
N SER A 714 -4.85 25.30 -13.24
CA SER A 714 -3.68 24.53 -13.69
C SER A 714 -2.41 25.38 -13.74
N SER A 715 -2.54 26.70 -13.89
CA SER A 715 -1.40 27.63 -13.85
C SER A 715 -0.68 27.65 -12.50
N TYR A 716 -1.41 27.44 -11.39
CA TYR A 716 -0.82 27.31 -10.06
C TYR A 716 -0.33 25.88 -9.78
N ALA A 717 -1.06 24.87 -10.25
CA ALA A 717 -0.60 23.47 -10.25
C ALA A 717 0.75 23.32 -10.96
N THR A 718 0.96 24.02 -12.08
CA THR A 718 2.24 24.12 -12.82
C THR A 718 3.38 24.62 -11.92
N GLY A 719 3.09 25.57 -11.02
CA GLY A 719 4.07 26.06 -10.04
C GLY A 719 4.44 25.02 -8.98
N TYR A 720 3.46 24.27 -8.46
CA TYR A 720 3.72 23.19 -7.50
C TYR A 720 4.54 22.06 -8.13
N ALA A 721 4.22 21.66 -9.37
CA ALA A 721 4.98 20.69 -10.14
C ALA A 721 6.40 21.18 -10.48
N THR A 722 6.56 22.46 -10.87
CA THR A 722 7.88 23.08 -11.07
C THR A 722 8.73 23.01 -9.81
N GLY A 723 8.15 23.33 -8.65
CA GLY A 723 8.83 23.21 -7.37
C GLY A 723 9.27 21.78 -7.08
N ALA A 724 8.41 20.78 -7.33
CA ALA A 724 8.76 19.37 -7.17
C ALA A 724 9.92 18.97 -8.10
N VAL A 725 9.90 19.39 -9.36
CA VAL A 725 11.01 19.20 -10.32
C VAL A 725 12.30 19.87 -9.84
N ALA A 726 12.22 21.05 -9.21
CA ALA A 726 13.40 21.71 -8.63
C ALA A 726 14.00 20.93 -7.44
N LEU A 727 13.16 20.29 -6.61
CA LEU A 727 13.66 19.36 -5.58
C LEU A 727 14.38 18.15 -6.22
N LEU A 728 13.80 17.57 -7.27
CA LEU A 728 14.39 16.44 -8.00
C LEU A 728 15.72 16.82 -8.67
N ARG A 729 15.83 18.04 -9.23
CA ARG A 729 17.05 18.54 -9.86
C ARG A 729 18.19 18.78 -8.87
N GLU A 730 17.91 19.22 -7.63
CA GLU A 730 18.92 19.26 -6.56
C GLU A 730 19.40 17.85 -6.20
N ARG A 731 18.46 16.91 -6.05
CA ARG A 731 18.75 15.55 -5.57
C ARG A 731 19.46 14.68 -6.62
N PHE A 732 19.12 14.89 -7.89
CA PHE A 732 19.58 14.09 -9.03
C PHE A 732 20.13 15.00 -10.15
N PRO A 733 21.20 15.77 -9.91
CA PRO A 733 21.67 16.80 -10.86
C PRO A 733 22.17 16.22 -12.18
N GLU A 734 22.68 14.98 -12.18
CA GLU A 734 23.19 14.27 -13.36
C GLU A 734 22.08 13.60 -14.21
N GLU A 735 20.82 13.60 -13.76
CA GLU A 735 19.71 12.98 -14.50
C GLU A 735 19.18 13.90 -15.62
N THR A 736 18.79 13.31 -16.75
CA THR A 736 18.20 14.03 -17.90
C THR A 736 16.77 14.52 -17.59
N PRO A 737 16.22 15.50 -18.33
CA PRO A 737 14.84 15.96 -18.12
C PRO A 737 13.82 14.83 -18.09
N ALA A 738 13.84 13.95 -19.10
CA ALA A 738 12.96 12.79 -19.17
C ALA A 738 13.09 11.84 -17.97
N GLN A 739 14.25 11.76 -17.30
CA GLN A 739 14.42 10.95 -16.08
C GLN A 739 13.80 11.62 -14.85
N LEU A 740 13.92 12.94 -14.71
CA LEU A 740 13.25 13.69 -13.63
C LEU A 740 11.72 13.70 -13.82
N GLU A 741 11.26 13.86 -15.06
CA GLU A 741 9.85 13.73 -15.45
C GLU A 741 9.35 12.30 -15.17
N TYR A 742 10.12 11.28 -15.55
CA TYR A 742 9.81 9.87 -15.26
C TYR A 742 9.68 9.59 -13.76
N ARG A 743 10.57 10.11 -12.91
CA ARG A 743 10.46 10.00 -11.44
C ARG A 743 9.11 10.51 -10.94
N LEU A 744 8.71 11.69 -11.39
CA LEU A 744 7.49 12.35 -10.96
C LEU A 744 6.24 11.63 -11.53
N MET A 745 6.29 11.14 -12.77
CA MET A 745 5.23 10.34 -13.40
C MET A 745 5.13 8.90 -12.88
N VAL A 746 6.19 8.29 -12.35
CA VAL A 746 6.16 6.91 -11.82
C VAL A 746 5.75 6.87 -10.35
N SER A 747 6.04 7.91 -9.56
CA SER A 747 5.65 8.00 -8.14
C SER A 747 4.30 8.68 -7.90
N ALA A 748 3.71 9.35 -8.90
CA ALA A 748 2.41 10.02 -8.77
C ALA A 748 1.29 9.07 -8.29
N ALA A 749 0.47 9.54 -7.34
CA ALA A 749 -0.60 8.79 -6.74
C ALA A 749 -1.77 8.61 -7.73
N ARG A 750 -2.13 7.35 -8.02
CA ARG A 750 -3.22 6.98 -8.93
C ARG A 750 -3.84 5.63 -8.53
N ALA A 751 -5.01 5.31 -9.07
CA ALA A 751 -5.74 4.07 -8.72
C ALA A 751 -5.13 2.78 -9.31
N ASP A 752 -4.53 2.85 -10.50
CA ASP A 752 -3.78 1.75 -11.11
C ASP A 752 -2.48 2.26 -11.74
N PRO A 753 -1.29 1.87 -11.24
CA PRO A 753 0.01 2.29 -11.76
C PRO A 753 0.17 2.24 -13.29
N ASP A 754 -0.32 1.18 -13.95
CA ASP A 754 -0.16 0.97 -15.41
C ASP A 754 -1.09 1.83 -16.28
N THR A 755 -2.08 2.50 -15.68
CA THR A 755 -3.08 3.29 -16.40
C THR A 755 -2.72 4.79 -16.41
N ARG A 756 -2.71 5.39 -17.61
CA ARG A 756 -2.69 6.84 -17.84
C ARG A 756 -4.04 7.27 -18.41
N ASP A 757 -4.59 8.41 -17.96
CA ASP A 757 -5.72 9.06 -18.62
C ASP A 757 -5.44 10.51 -19.05
N ASP A 758 -6.38 11.13 -19.76
CA ASP A 758 -6.25 12.49 -20.30
C ASP A 758 -6.73 13.59 -19.35
N ARG A 759 -7.18 13.26 -18.13
CA ARG A 759 -7.60 14.20 -17.09
C ARG A 759 -6.50 14.41 -16.06
N ASP A 760 -5.99 13.31 -15.52
CA ASP A 760 -5.05 13.24 -14.40
C ASP A 760 -3.62 12.86 -14.86
N GLY A 761 -3.47 12.44 -16.12
CA GLY A 761 -2.21 11.95 -16.67
C GLY A 761 -1.84 10.62 -16.02
N TRP A 762 -0.66 10.57 -15.41
CA TRP A 762 -0.19 9.50 -14.54
C TRP A 762 -0.55 9.73 -13.06
N GLY A 763 -1.37 10.73 -12.74
CA GLY A 763 -1.92 10.96 -11.40
C GLY A 763 -1.36 12.18 -10.68
N PHE A 764 -1.75 12.32 -9.41
CA PHE A 764 -1.41 13.45 -8.56
C PHE A 764 0.03 13.33 -8.02
N ILE A 765 0.86 14.37 -8.23
CA ILE A 765 2.28 14.33 -7.85
C ILE A 765 2.51 14.07 -6.36
N GLN A 766 3.55 13.28 -6.06
CA GLN A 766 4.02 13.04 -4.70
C GLN A 766 5.52 13.38 -4.61
N PRO A 767 5.89 14.63 -4.25
CA PRO A 767 7.28 15.09 -4.27
C PRO A 767 8.23 14.27 -3.39
N PHE A 768 7.78 13.81 -2.21
CA PHE A 768 8.56 12.91 -1.37
C PHE A 768 8.83 11.58 -2.07
N GLU A 769 7.80 10.93 -2.62
CA GLU A 769 7.94 9.64 -3.32
C GLU A 769 8.79 9.76 -4.60
N ALA A 770 8.74 10.90 -5.29
CA ALA A 770 9.62 11.17 -6.44
C ALA A 770 11.11 11.30 -6.04
N LEU A 771 11.39 11.77 -4.82
CA LEU A 771 12.73 11.91 -4.24
C LEU A 771 13.28 10.59 -3.67
N THR A 772 12.41 9.66 -3.26
CA THR A 772 12.79 8.35 -2.69
C THR A 772 12.82 7.22 -3.71
N VAL A 773 11.94 7.25 -4.73
CA VAL A 773 11.83 6.16 -5.73
C VAL A 773 13.17 5.85 -6.40
N LEU A 774 13.42 4.56 -6.63
CA LEU A 774 14.58 4.04 -7.35
C LEU A 774 14.16 3.68 -8.79
N PRO A 775 14.49 4.49 -9.82
CA PRO A 775 14.05 4.24 -11.18
C PRO A 775 14.59 2.91 -11.75
N ASP A 776 13.69 2.03 -12.17
CA ASP A 776 14.03 0.83 -12.92
C ASP A 776 13.03 0.59 -14.06
N ALA A 777 13.52 -0.02 -15.15
CA ALA A 777 12.72 -0.33 -16.33
C ALA A 777 11.66 -1.43 -16.10
N GLY A 778 11.64 -2.06 -14.90
CA GLY A 778 10.60 -2.97 -14.45
C GLY A 778 9.49 -2.34 -13.59
N LEU A 779 9.54 -1.03 -13.27
CA LEU A 779 8.46 -0.36 -12.55
C LEU A 779 7.18 -0.27 -13.42
N ARG A 780 6.01 -0.32 -12.76
CA ARG A 780 4.70 -0.18 -13.39
C ARG A 780 4.42 1.28 -13.77
N GLY A 781 3.61 1.49 -14.82
CA GLY A 781 3.23 2.83 -15.30
C GLY A 781 4.03 3.34 -16.50
N PRO A 782 4.60 4.56 -16.46
CA PRO A 782 5.22 5.19 -17.62
C PRO A 782 6.37 4.34 -18.20
N ALA A 783 6.59 4.46 -19.50
CA ALA A 783 7.73 3.84 -20.15
C ALA A 783 9.03 4.50 -19.67
N ALA A 784 9.94 3.72 -19.09
CA ALA A 784 11.21 4.22 -18.59
C ALA A 784 12.10 4.77 -19.74
N PRO A 785 12.67 5.98 -19.61
CA PRO A 785 13.51 6.59 -20.64
C PRO A 785 14.88 5.91 -20.76
N GLU A 786 15.58 6.15 -21.87
CA GLU A 786 16.92 5.59 -22.09
C GLU A 786 17.88 5.97 -20.95
N GLY A 787 18.59 4.97 -20.41
CA GLY A 787 19.50 5.14 -19.27
C GLY A 787 18.90 4.77 -17.91
N VAL A 788 17.58 4.57 -17.80
CA VAL A 788 16.96 3.95 -16.62
C VAL A 788 17.09 2.42 -16.70
N GLY A 789 17.75 1.82 -15.72
CA GLY A 789 17.96 0.38 -15.62
C GLY A 789 19.18 0.02 -14.78
N ALA A 790 19.01 -0.88 -13.82
CA ALA A 790 20.03 -1.15 -12.80
C ALA A 790 21.33 -1.77 -13.35
N PRO A 791 22.49 -1.53 -12.70
CA PRO A 791 23.63 -2.46 -12.77
C PRO A 791 23.14 -3.86 -12.37
N ALA A 792 23.48 -4.89 -13.14
CA ALA A 792 22.91 -6.23 -12.99
C ALA A 792 23.37 -6.96 -11.70
N LEU A 793 22.80 -6.56 -10.56
CA LEU A 793 22.81 -7.31 -9.31
C LEU A 793 21.91 -8.53 -9.49
N THR A 794 22.45 -9.62 -10.03
CA THR A 794 21.79 -10.92 -9.97
C THR A 794 21.50 -11.26 -8.51
N PRO A 795 20.23 -11.45 -8.11
CA PRO A 795 19.91 -11.94 -6.78
C PRO A 795 20.63 -13.28 -6.57
N ALA A 796 21.10 -13.52 -5.34
CA ALA A 796 21.66 -14.83 -4.97
C ALA A 796 20.51 -15.85 -4.95
N GLY A 797 20.25 -16.47 -6.11
CA GLY A 797 19.10 -17.34 -6.31
C GLY A 797 19.07 -18.46 -5.29
N VAL A 798 18.06 -18.45 -4.43
CA VAL A 798 17.75 -19.58 -3.55
C VAL A 798 17.28 -20.71 -4.46
N GLU A 799 18.19 -21.63 -4.78
CA GLU A 799 17.86 -22.86 -5.49
C GLU A 799 16.98 -23.71 -4.57
N LEU A 800 15.66 -23.52 -4.68
CA LEU A 800 14.64 -24.35 -4.06
C LEU A 800 14.75 -25.76 -4.65
N ALA A 801 15.68 -26.55 -4.13
CA ALA A 801 15.76 -27.97 -4.37
C ALA A 801 14.41 -28.59 -3.97
N PRO A 802 13.60 -29.10 -4.92
CA PRO A 802 12.30 -29.63 -4.58
C PRO A 802 12.50 -30.90 -3.76
N ASP A 803 12.11 -30.87 -2.48
CA ASP A 803 12.06 -32.10 -1.70
C ASP A 803 11.04 -33.03 -2.37
N ALA A 804 11.56 -34.08 -2.99
CA ALA A 804 10.78 -35.05 -3.75
C ALA A 804 10.07 -36.02 -2.80
N GLY A 805 9.24 -35.45 -1.92
CA GLY A 805 8.38 -36.15 -0.98
C GLY A 805 7.67 -37.31 -1.66
N VAL A 806 7.75 -38.49 -1.04
CA VAL A 806 7.43 -39.76 -1.71
C VAL A 806 6.01 -39.73 -2.29
N PRO A 807 5.83 -39.85 -3.62
CA PRO A 807 4.53 -39.59 -4.23
C PRO A 807 3.45 -40.55 -3.72
N PRO A 808 2.24 -40.06 -3.40
CA PRO A 808 1.19 -40.83 -2.71
C PRO A 808 0.71 -42.07 -3.49
N ILE A 809 1.02 -42.13 -4.78
CA ILE A 809 0.81 -43.27 -5.69
C ILE A 809 1.43 -44.58 -5.18
N ARG A 810 2.45 -44.56 -4.31
CA ARG A 810 2.99 -45.80 -3.70
C ARG A 810 1.98 -46.48 -2.76
N ILE A 811 1.19 -45.72 -2.00
CA ILE A 811 0.24 -46.26 -1.02
C ILE A 811 -0.96 -46.91 -1.76
N THR A 812 -1.49 -46.23 -2.79
CA THR A 812 -2.63 -46.75 -3.57
C THR A 812 -2.25 -47.98 -4.40
N ARG A 813 -1.02 -48.07 -4.92
CA ARG A 813 -0.54 -49.24 -5.66
C ARG A 813 -0.48 -50.51 -4.80
N GLU A 814 0.11 -50.45 -3.61
CA GLU A 814 0.18 -51.63 -2.73
C GLU A 814 -1.20 -52.04 -2.23
N LEU A 815 -2.09 -51.07 -1.93
CA LEU A 815 -3.48 -51.36 -1.57
C LEU A 815 -4.24 -52.06 -2.72
N ALA A 816 -4.06 -51.61 -3.96
CA ALA A 816 -4.67 -52.22 -5.14
C ALA A 816 -4.16 -53.65 -5.38
N ILE A 817 -2.86 -53.92 -5.18
CA ILE A 817 -2.27 -55.27 -5.26
C ILE A 817 -2.83 -56.17 -4.15
N GLY A 818 -3.00 -55.65 -2.92
CA GLY A 818 -3.65 -56.34 -1.81
C GLY A 818 -5.11 -56.71 -2.11
N ILE A 819 -5.91 -55.77 -2.62
CA ILE A 819 -7.32 -56.00 -2.97
C ILE A 819 -7.44 -57.00 -4.14
N ALA A 820 -6.59 -56.88 -5.17
CA ALA A 820 -6.59 -57.79 -6.31
C ALA A 820 -6.22 -59.23 -5.90
N SER A 821 -5.18 -59.40 -5.07
CA SER A 821 -4.75 -60.72 -4.58
C SER A 821 -5.77 -61.35 -3.62
N LEU A 822 -6.37 -60.57 -2.72
CA LEU A 822 -7.46 -61.03 -1.86
C LEU A 822 -8.67 -61.48 -2.69
N SER A 823 -9.04 -60.72 -3.73
CA SER A 823 -10.12 -61.08 -4.65
C SER A 823 -9.83 -62.41 -5.37
N LEU A 824 -8.58 -62.63 -5.78
CA LEU A 824 -8.14 -63.86 -6.45
C LEU A 824 -8.19 -65.08 -5.51
N VAL A 825 -7.85 -64.89 -4.23
CA VAL A 825 -8.00 -65.91 -3.18
C VAL A 825 -9.46 -66.23 -2.90
N VAL A 826 -10.35 -65.23 -2.83
CA VAL A 826 -11.80 -65.43 -2.64
C VAL A 826 -12.42 -66.17 -3.83
N VAL A 827 -12.10 -65.78 -5.07
CA VAL A 827 -12.55 -66.50 -6.28
C VAL A 827 -11.99 -67.93 -6.30
N GLY A 828 -10.72 -68.13 -5.94
CA GLY A 828 -10.11 -69.45 -5.80
C GLY A 828 -10.84 -70.33 -4.78
N ALA A 829 -11.15 -69.79 -3.60
CA ALA A 829 -11.90 -70.48 -2.56
C ALA A 829 -13.33 -70.86 -3.02
N ILE A 830 -14.03 -69.95 -3.71
CA ILE A 830 -15.36 -70.22 -4.30
C ILE A 830 -15.28 -71.35 -5.34
N VAL A 831 -14.26 -71.35 -6.20
CA VAL A 831 -14.03 -72.42 -7.19
C VAL A 831 -13.70 -73.75 -6.50
N VAL A 832 -12.87 -73.76 -5.46
CA VAL A 832 -12.58 -74.97 -4.67
C VAL A 832 -13.83 -75.50 -3.97
N ILE A 833 -14.68 -74.63 -3.40
CA ILE A 833 -15.95 -75.03 -2.79
C ILE A 833 -16.94 -75.58 -3.85
N ALA A 834 -16.97 -74.98 -5.04
CA ALA A 834 -17.81 -75.45 -6.15
C ALA A 834 -17.34 -76.81 -6.72
N LEU A 835 -16.03 -77.06 -6.76
CA LEU A 835 -15.44 -78.34 -7.17
C LEU A 835 -15.58 -79.41 -6.08
N GLY A 836 -15.31 -79.07 -4.82
CA GLY A 836 -15.41 -79.96 -3.66
C GLY A 836 -16.83 -80.41 -3.32
N ARG A 837 -17.86 -79.70 -3.82
CA ARG A 837 -19.27 -80.14 -3.74
C ARG A 837 -19.62 -81.29 -4.70
N ARG A 838 -18.68 -81.75 -5.56
CA ARG A 838 -18.83 -82.99 -6.33
C ARG A 838 -18.65 -84.22 -5.44
N ARG A 839 -19.71 -84.63 -4.76
CA ARG A 839 -19.78 -85.92 -4.04
C ARG A 839 -19.45 -87.08 -5.01
N PRO A 840 -18.54 -88.01 -4.65
CA PRO A 840 -18.36 -89.25 -5.38
C PRO A 840 -19.61 -90.13 -5.27
N GLU A 841 -20.05 -90.70 -6.38
CA GLU A 841 -21.11 -91.71 -6.41
C GLU A 841 -20.48 -93.12 -6.31
N PRO A 842 -21.06 -94.09 -5.58
CA PRO A 842 -20.35 -95.34 -5.24
C PRO A 842 -20.14 -96.27 -6.45
N GLN A 843 -18.95 -96.85 -6.56
CA GLN A 843 -18.69 -97.93 -7.53
C GLN A 843 -19.24 -99.28 -7.04
N PRO A 844 -19.84 -100.11 -7.92
CA PRO A 844 -20.12 -101.52 -7.63
C PRO A 844 -18.84 -102.37 -7.60
N PRO A 845 -18.81 -103.50 -6.88
CA PRO A 845 -17.57 -104.22 -6.57
C PRO A 845 -16.97 -104.97 -7.78
N PRO A 846 -15.63 -104.96 -7.95
CA PRO A 846 -14.96 -105.72 -8.98
C PRO A 846 -14.86 -107.22 -8.64
N ARG A 847 -14.95 -108.08 -9.67
CA ARG A 847 -14.55 -109.49 -9.60
C ARG A 847 -13.17 -109.67 -10.23
N THR A 848 -12.23 -110.19 -9.46
CA THR A 848 -11.03 -110.90 -9.96
C THR A 848 -10.80 -112.14 -9.12
N GLY A 849 -10.22 -113.18 -9.70
CA GLY A 849 -9.94 -114.43 -8.99
C GLY A 849 -8.55 -114.97 -9.34
N GLY A 850 -7.89 -115.59 -8.36
CA GLY A 850 -6.67 -116.39 -8.52
C GLY A 850 -5.37 -115.58 -8.66
N GLY A 851 -4.57 -115.55 -7.57
CA GLY A 851 -3.21 -114.99 -7.57
C GLY A 851 -2.50 -115.34 -6.26
N LEU A 852 -1.54 -116.29 -6.31
CA LEU A 852 -0.96 -116.96 -5.14
C LEU A 852 0.15 -116.16 -4.42
N PHE A 853 0.11 -116.22 -3.08
CA PHE A 853 1.22 -116.07 -2.11
C PHE A 853 1.92 -114.70 -1.93
N PRO A 854 2.66 -114.49 -0.80
CA PRO A 854 2.75 -113.17 -0.14
C PRO A 854 4.18 -112.77 0.31
N SER A 855 4.28 -111.94 1.36
CA SER A 855 5.48 -111.43 2.06
C SER A 855 6.11 -110.17 1.43
N THR A 856 6.62 -109.17 2.17
CA THR A 856 6.63 -108.94 3.63
C THR A 856 6.70 -107.44 3.99
N THR A 857 6.37 -107.09 5.24
CA THR A 857 6.67 -105.82 5.94
C THR A 857 8.16 -105.75 6.36
N PRO A 858 8.69 -104.68 7.03
CA PRO A 858 8.11 -103.37 7.42
C PRO A 858 8.96 -102.12 7.03
N ASP A 859 8.38 -100.92 7.24
CA ASP A 859 8.76 -99.88 8.25
C ASP A 859 10.04 -100.04 9.12
N PRO A 860 10.52 -99.02 9.90
CA PRO A 860 10.10 -97.59 10.00
C PRO A 860 11.28 -96.57 10.18
N GLU A 861 10.95 -95.35 10.65
CA GLU A 861 11.72 -94.47 11.57
C GLU A 861 13.02 -93.77 11.08
N ALA A 862 13.40 -92.59 11.59
CA ALA A 862 12.84 -91.77 12.69
C ALA A 862 12.79 -90.27 12.33
#